data_AF-L1JMK6-F1
#
_entry.id   AF-L1JMK6-F1
#
_cell.length_a   1.000
_cell.length_b   1.000
_cell.length_c   1.000
_cell.angle_alpha   90.00
_cell.angle_beta   90.00
_cell.angle_gamma   90.00
#
_symmetry.space_group_name_H-M   'P 1'
#
loop_
_entity.id
_entity.type
_entity.pdbx_description
1 polymer ?
#
loop_
_entity_poly.entity_id
_entity_poly.type
_entity_poly.pdbx_seq_one_letter_code
_entity_poly.pdbx_strand_id
1 'polypeptide(L)'
;IFDTLTFSYLNELLERGYQRPVQMDDMPRLPEEDLANFVGSRLHQAWEQESKKAVPSLFRVLLDEYGREFFIGNLLKVPQDVLIFAGPYLLQRLVEYLDPLSPMAQESTWFTGISIVIAIFFSQLVQSLFLHQYFNRVFHVAMRVRTGLMCLVYRKAIGLSHVAKLEEDCSTGSIVNMMQVDVQRMLDFIPYASNLLWSSPFQICFCIFLLWSKVGVAALAGLGTMLVIMPINLWSMKELEKVQKRNMKHKDERVRAVSELLSGIRVLKLFAWEGPASDKVREVRAEEVSALRRFGVLGALQGVLWSSTTAFVALAVFGTYTGLGNRLSLDVAFPVLSLIIILQFPLTVLPWMCMSAVSFSISLKRISKFLKAQSLHDARRKLRSEEEDGSSDPDRLSLQVNNATMEWLPDREVLRDISIRLRDGALLAIVGPVGCGKSTLLSAILGELGIKSGSISILDGSIGYVPQQPWVINAPLRDNVLMGKEFDEDLYYSVISAAALEQDLNVLPAGDETEIGERGINLSGGQKQRVCLARALYACPSLFVLDDPLSAVDSHVAQHIFDNCIVGLMAKRSRILVTHRVDLIRAAPYIIALGQGRILAQGTYEQLVAQGVDLGLEAEIKEEEEEEEKEEKEEAKKKSAEERVQALKAGSSSQNLKEGKGKGSLMEEEERASGVVKAETYKIYLRSIGVDMLALIVCSGVVGELAHVLTGWWISHWASQESEVPVDPENTFYLLVYILFALSQAGTIFIRDVFLALGGLRASTRLHNAMLASVIRAPMQFFDTTPLGRILNRFSKDQDTADGALPKSIDELYSCFLAVLGPLCLMVSVTPWAILGVLPVIYVYISIFNFFRRTSREIKRLEANTRSPIYAHFTESLNGSHCLRAFQLVSSFERQSEERIDHLNRVFWPMVSCNRWLGLRLELCGNMLISCSALAAVVARVLGLVDHTYASLLGLSVTYALGITNELGWMVRQTTEAEANMNSVERVERYACLEPEADLNAPEDAWPANGEVVFENVYMRYRPTTPLVLKGLSMKISPGQRVGICGRTGAGKSSLISALFRLVELSGG
;
A
#
# COMPACT_ATOMS: atom_id res chain seq x y z
N ILE A 1 17.91 30.01 12.78
CA ILE A 1 19.07 29.15 12.39
C ILE A 1 19.20 27.95 13.31
N PHE A 2 19.38 28.15 14.63
CA PHE A 2 19.51 27.04 15.59
C PHE A 2 18.33 26.06 15.53
N ASP A 3 17.08 26.54 15.51
CA ASP A 3 15.90 25.67 15.42
C ASP A 3 15.85 24.84 14.14
N THR A 4 16.34 25.39 13.03
CA THR A 4 16.41 24.69 11.74
C THR A 4 17.52 23.64 11.76
N LEU A 5 18.70 23.98 12.28
CA LEU A 5 19.84 23.07 12.39
C LEU A 5 19.53 21.88 13.31
N THR A 6 18.80 22.15 14.39
CA THR A 6 18.46 21.16 15.42
C THR A 6 17.06 20.59 15.28
N PHE A 7 16.27 20.95 14.26
CA PHE A 7 14.87 20.53 14.10
C PHE A 7 13.96 20.86 15.31
N SER A 8 14.32 21.84 16.15
CA SER A 8 13.60 22.16 17.38
C SER A 8 12.21 22.76 17.15
N TYR A 9 11.92 23.22 15.92
CA TYR A 9 10.58 23.64 15.51
C TYR A 9 9.51 22.52 15.62
N LEU A 10 9.92 21.25 15.71
CA LEU A 10 9.01 20.12 15.90
C LEU A 10 8.70 19.82 17.37
N ASN A 11 9.38 20.48 18.32
CA ASN A 11 9.19 20.19 19.74
C ASN A 11 7.73 20.36 20.17
N GLU A 12 7.03 21.38 19.64
CA GLU A 12 5.62 21.62 19.93
C GLU A 12 4.71 20.48 19.43
N LEU A 13 4.97 19.96 18.23
CA LEU A 13 4.24 18.81 17.68
C LEU A 13 4.50 17.54 18.49
N LEU A 14 5.76 17.32 18.89
CA LEU A 14 6.16 16.16 19.70
C LEU A 14 5.55 16.23 21.11
N GLU A 15 5.50 17.41 21.72
CA GLU A 15 4.91 17.63 23.04
C GLU A 15 3.40 17.41 23.03
N ARG A 16 2.70 17.96 22.03
CA ARG A 16 1.26 17.70 21.84
C ARG A 16 1.00 16.21 21.62
N GLY A 17 1.80 15.55 20.77
CA GLY A 17 1.69 14.11 20.51
C GLY A 17 2.01 13.20 21.70
N TYR A 18 2.79 13.71 22.66
CA TYR A 18 3.06 13.00 23.91
C TYR A 18 1.86 13.06 24.88
N GLN A 19 1.16 14.20 24.90
CA GLN A 19 -0.01 14.45 25.75
C GLN A 19 -1.31 13.84 25.19
N ARG A 20 -1.52 13.94 23.87
CA ARG A 20 -2.71 13.42 23.18
C ARG A 20 -2.36 12.83 21.81
N PRO A 21 -3.16 11.90 21.26
CA PRO A 21 -2.98 11.43 19.88
C PRO A 21 -3.01 12.59 18.88
N VAL A 22 -2.01 12.65 18.00
CA VAL A 22 -1.91 13.68 16.96
C VAL A 22 -3.04 13.53 15.95
N GLN A 23 -3.66 14.63 15.56
CA GLN A 23 -4.68 14.69 14.53
C GLN A 23 -4.18 15.44 13.28
N MET A 24 -4.95 15.39 12.19
CA MET A 24 -4.59 16.07 10.95
C MET A 24 -4.49 17.60 11.10
N ASP A 25 -5.29 18.17 12.00
CA ASP A 25 -5.31 19.61 12.29
C ASP A 25 -4.05 20.08 13.02
N ASP A 26 -3.38 19.19 13.77
CA ASP A 26 -2.12 19.49 14.45
C ASP A 26 -0.93 19.57 13.49
N MET A 27 -1.06 19.09 12.24
CA MET A 27 0.04 19.09 11.29
C MET A 27 0.36 20.50 10.78
N PRO A 28 1.64 20.87 10.59
CA PRO A 28 1.99 22.17 10.01
C PRO A 28 1.40 22.31 8.61
N ARG A 29 1.06 23.52 8.17
CA ARG A 29 0.62 23.75 6.78
C ARG A 29 1.81 23.64 5.83
N LEU A 30 1.55 23.20 4.60
CA LEU A 30 2.56 23.18 3.54
C LEU A 30 2.81 24.60 3.02
N PRO A 31 4.06 24.97 2.70
CA PRO A 31 4.36 26.16 1.91
C PRO A 31 3.66 26.11 0.55
N GLU A 32 3.34 27.27 -0.04
CA GLU A 32 2.70 27.35 -1.36
C GLU A 32 3.51 26.66 -2.47
N GLU A 33 4.84 26.72 -2.37
CA GLU A 33 5.76 26.07 -3.30
C GLU A 33 5.72 24.53 -3.26
N ASP A 34 5.19 23.96 -2.16
CA ASP A 34 5.10 22.51 -1.94
C ASP A 34 3.70 21.96 -2.21
N LEU A 35 2.73 22.82 -2.56
CA LEU A 35 1.37 22.40 -2.89
C LEU A 35 1.33 21.62 -4.22
N ALA A 36 0.51 20.59 -4.28
CA ALA A 36 0.41 19.65 -5.39
C ALA A 36 0.02 20.33 -6.70
N ASN A 37 -0.85 21.35 -6.66
CA ASN A 37 -1.22 22.15 -7.82
C ASN A 37 0.01 22.89 -8.40
N PHE A 38 0.79 23.57 -7.55
CA PHE A 38 1.96 24.33 -7.98
C PHE A 38 3.06 23.41 -8.55
N VAL A 39 3.42 22.36 -7.80
CA VAL A 39 4.46 21.39 -8.22
C VAL A 39 4.01 20.61 -9.46
N GLY A 40 2.74 20.20 -9.51
CA GLY A 40 2.15 19.44 -10.62
C GLY A 40 2.05 20.26 -11.90
N SER A 41 1.56 21.51 -11.82
CA SER A 41 1.47 22.42 -12.98
C SER A 41 2.84 22.76 -13.56
N ARG A 42 3.82 23.07 -12.70
CA ARG A 42 5.20 23.35 -13.11
C ARG A 42 5.82 22.17 -13.86
N LEU A 43 5.73 20.95 -13.31
CA LEU A 43 6.25 19.76 -13.97
C LEU A 43 5.51 19.44 -15.27
N HIS A 44 4.20 19.65 -15.30
CA HIS A 44 3.39 19.43 -16.50
C HIS A 44 3.82 20.34 -17.65
N GLN A 45 3.99 21.65 -17.40
CA GLN A 45 4.47 22.60 -18.39
C GLN A 45 5.87 22.24 -18.92
N ALA A 46 6.79 21.85 -18.03
CA ALA A 46 8.13 21.42 -18.42
C ALA A 46 8.10 20.14 -19.28
N TRP A 47 7.23 19.18 -18.95
CA TRP A 47 7.02 17.98 -19.76
C TRP A 47 6.43 18.31 -21.14
N GLU A 48 5.45 19.20 -21.23
CA GLU A 48 4.89 19.61 -22.53
C GLU A 48 5.94 20.23 -23.45
N GLN A 49 6.84 21.05 -22.92
CA GLN A 49 7.94 21.62 -23.69
C GLN A 49 8.93 20.56 -24.17
N GLU A 50 9.29 19.60 -23.31
CA GLU A 50 10.20 18.50 -23.66
C GLU A 50 9.55 17.53 -24.67
N SER A 51 8.23 17.31 -24.57
CA SER A 51 7.48 16.42 -25.47
C SER A 51 7.54 16.83 -26.94
N LYS A 52 7.80 18.12 -27.22
CA LYS A 52 7.96 18.67 -28.58
C LYS A 52 9.33 18.37 -29.20
N LYS A 53 10.30 17.89 -28.43
CA LYS A 53 11.65 17.54 -28.92
C LYS A 53 11.64 16.15 -29.58
N ALA A 54 12.56 15.92 -30.51
CA ALA A 54 12.68 14.66 -31.25
C ALA A 54 12.89 13.41 -30.35
N VAL A 55 13.59 13.58 -29.23
CA VAL A 55 13.80 12.52 -28.22
C VAL A 55 13.42 13.05 -26.84
N PRO A 56 12.13 12.93 -26.44
CA PRO A 56 11.69 13.41 -25.13
C PRO A 56 12.23 12.50 -24.03
N SER A 57 12.77 13.11 -22.97
CA SER A 57 13.27 12.39 -21.81
C SER A 57 12.73 12.97 -20.51
N LEU A 58 11.97 12.15 -19.77
CA LEU A 58 11.46 12.55 -18.45
C LEU A 58 12.61 12.80 -17.45
N PHE A 59 13.72 12.07 -17.59
CA PHE A 59 14.91 12.29 -16.77
C PHE A 59 15.45 13.72 -16.89
N ARG A 60 15.48 14.26 -18.12
CA ARG A 60 15.97 15.62 -18.38
C ARG A 60 15.07 16.65 -17.71
N VAL A 61 13.75 16.51 -17.85
CA VAL A 61 12.77 17.40 -17.19
C VAL A 61 12.93 17.38 -15.68
N LEU A 62 13.09 16.20 -15.07
CA LEU A 62 13.30 16.11 -13.62
C LEU A 62 14.62 16.76 -13.17
N LEU A 63 15.69 16.62 -13.96
CA LEU A 63 16.97 17.27 -13.69
C LEU A 63 16.88 18.80 -13.86
N ASP A 64 16.19 19.29 -14.87
CA ASP A 64 16.06 20.73 -15.12
C ASP A 64 15.21 21.40 -14.02
N GLU A 65 14.11 20.77 -13.60
CA GLU A 65 13.20 21.33 -12.59
C GLU A 65 13.71 21.20 -11.14
N TYR A 66 14.26 20.04 -10.78
CA TYR A 66 14.60 19.72 -9.39
C TYR A 66 16.11 19.56 -9.15
N GLY A 67 16.92 19.49 -10.21
CA GLY A 67 18.35 19.19 -10.11
C GLY A 67 19.12 20.25 -9.33
N ARG A 68 18.79 21.55 -9.47
CA ARG A 68 19.47 22.61 -8.70
C ARG A 68 19.33 22.43 -7.20
N GLU A 69 18.11 22.20 -6.71
CA GLU A 69 17.84 21.97 -5.29
C GLU A 69 18.47 20.67 -4.80
N PHE A 70 18.43 19.63 -5.63
CA PHE A 70 19.11 18.37 -5.37
C PHE A 70 20.62 18.59 -5.19
N PHE A 71 21.32 19.22 -6.13
CA PHE A 71 22.77 19.43 -6.05
C PHE A 71 23.17 20.31 -4.87
N ILE A 72 22.40 21.37 -4.55
CA ILE A 72 22.65 22.22 -3.37
C ILE A 72 22.51 21.42 -2.08
N GLY A 73 21.45 20.60 -1.95
CA GLY A 73 21.27 19.73 -0.79
C GLY A 73 22.40 18.71 -0.63
N ASN A 74 22.89 18.18 -1.75
CA ASN A 74 23.98 17.21 -1.80
C ASN A 74 25.35 17.79 -1.44
N LEU A 75 25.56 19.11 -1.59
CA LEU A 75 26.82 19.76 -1.21
C LEU A 75 27.10 19.61 0.30
N LEU A 76 26.05 19.52 1.14
CA LEU A 76 26.17 19.29 2.58
C LEU A 76 26.75 17.90 2.92
N LYS A 77 26.72 16.95 1.98
CA LYS A 77 27.30 15.61 2.18
C LYS A 77 28.83 15.62 2.12
N VAL A 78 29.44 16.54 1.36
CA VAL A 78 30.89 16.63 1.18
C VAL A 78 31.63 16.85 2.51
N PRO A 79 31.31 17.86 3.33
CA PRO A 79 31.97 18.04 4.62
C PRO A 79 31.73 16.85 5.57
N GLN A 80 30.55 16.21 5.49
CA GLN A 80 30.26 15.02 6.29
C GLN A 80 31.16 13.83 5.90
N ASP A 81 31.37 13.62 4.60
CA ASP A 81 32.25 12.56 4.07
C ASP A 81 33.71 12.79 4.41
N VAL A 82 34.14 14.04 4.60
CA VAL A 82 35.50 14.34 5.06
C VAL A 82 35.60 14.14 6.58
N LEU A 83 34.62 14.62 7.35
CA LEU A 83 34.64 14.57 8.82
C LEU A 83 34.52 13.15 9.38
N ILE A 84 33.94 12.20 8.64
CA ILE A 84 33.89 10.79 9.08
C ILE A 84 35.29 10.19 9.32
N PHE A 85 36.32 10.68 8.60
CA PHE A 85 37.70 10.25 8.74
C PHE A 85 38.46 10.95 9.87
N ALA A 86 37.93 12.06 10.40
CA ALA A 86 38.54 12.73 11.54
C ALA A 86 38.44 11.88 12.82
N GLY A 87 37.39 11.08 12.98
CA GLY A 87 37.20 10.18 14.12
C GLY A 87 38.36 9.20 14.34
N PRO A 88 38.69 8.32 13.38
CA PRO A 88 39.82 7.40 13.48
C PRO A 88 41.17 8.09 13.72
N TYR A 89 41.40 9.24 13.10
CA TYR A 89 42.64 10.01 13.29
C TYR A 89 42.76 10.57 14.72
N LEU A 90 41.69 11.17 15.24
CA LEU A 90 41.65 11.69 16.60
C LEU A 90 41.72 10.56 17.64
N LEU A 91 41.13 9.40 17.34
CA LEU A 91 41.27 8.20 18.16
C LEU A 91 42.72 7.72 18.20
N GLN A 92 43.43 7.72 17.07
CA GLN A 92 44.85 7.40 17.04
C GLN A 92 45.64 8.33 17.95
N ARG A 93 45.42 9.64 17.86
CA ARG A 93 46.08 10.62 18.73
C ARG A 93 45.74 10.41 20.20
N LEU A 94 44.51 10.00 20.52
CA LEU A 94 44.14 9.66 21.88
C LEU A 94 44.90 8.42 22.38
N VAL A 95 45.04 7.38 21.57
CA VAL A 95 45.79 6.16 21.92
C VAL A 95 47.28 6.46 22.07
N GLU A 96 47.88 7.22 21.15
CA GLU A 96 49.25 7.72 21.26
C GLU A 96 49.43 8.53 22.56
N TYR A 97 48.46 9.37 22.92
CA TYR A 97 48.50 10.11 24.17
C TYR A 97 48.40 9.20 25.38
N LEU A 98 47.65 8.09 25.32
CA LEU A 98 47.42 7.21 26.46
C LEU A 98 48.59 6.26 26.72
N ASP A 99 49.26 5.80 25.67
CA ASP A 99 50.38 4.86 25.75
C ASP A 99 51.62 5.50 26.44
N PRO A 100 52.05 5.03 27.63
CA PRO A 100 53.21 5.57 28.32
C PRO A 100 54.53 5.44 27.55
N LEU A 101 54.62 4.51 26.61
CA LEU A 101 55.82 4.25 25.80
C LEU A 101 55.95 5.21 24.61
N SER A 102 54.89 5.96 24.29
CA SER A 102 54.91 6.84 23.13
C SER A 102 55.68 8.15 23.39
N PRO A 103 56.35 8.72 22.38
CA PRO A 103 57.04 10.00 22.52
C PRO A 103 56.06 11.14 22.83
N MET A 104 54.83 11.08 22.29
CA MET A 104 53.81 12.08 22.56
C MET A 104 53.35 12.06 24.02
N ALA A 105 53.29 10.87 24.63
CA ALA A 105 52.95 10.73 26.04
C ALA A 105 53.99 11.35 26.98
N GLN A 106 55.28 11.32 26.62
CA GLN A 106 56.35 11.82 27.48
C GLN A 106 56.46 13.35 27.47
N GLU A 107 56.09 14.01 26.37
CA GLU A 107 56.17 15.48 26.22
C GLU A 107 54.84 16.21 26.53
N SER A 108 53.72 15.49 26.59
CA SER A 108 52.38 16.10 26.65
C SER A 108 51.84 16.31 28.07
N THR A 109 51.09 17.39 28.25
CA THR A 109 50.39 17.70 29.49
C THR A 109 48.96 17.15 29.49
N TRP A 110 48.30 17.14 30.65
CA TRP A 110 46.87 16.79 30.79
C TRP A 110 45.95 17.60 29.85
N PHE A 111 46.34 18.82 29.50
CA PHE A 111 45.62 19.70 28.58
C PHE A 111 45.54 19.11 27.15
N THR A 112 46.60 18.43 26.69
CA THR A 112 46.62 17.77 25.37
C THR A 112 45.60 16.64 25.28
N GLY A 113 45.44 15.85 26.35
CA GLY A 113 44.42 14.80 26.40
C GLY A 113 43.01 15.37 26.32
N ILE A 114 42.71 16.41 27.10
CA ILE A 114 41.40 17.05 27.10
C ILE A 114 41.09 17.72 25.75
N SER A 115 42.07 18.37 25.11
CA SER A 115 41.86 19.01 23.81
C SER A 115 41.51 18.00 22.71
N ILE A 116 42.11 16.80 22.73
CA ILE A 116 41.75 15.71 21.83
C ILE A 116 40.31 15.24 22.08
N VAL A 117 39.89 15.06 23.33
CA VAL A 117 38.51 14.67 23.67
C VAL A 117 37.49 15.71 23.18
N ILE A 118 37.79 17.00 23.37
CA ILE A 118 36.96 18.11 22.88
C ILE A 118 36.90 18.08 21.34
N ALA A 119 38.02 17.85 20.67
CA ALA A 119 38.07 17.74 19.22
C ALA A 119 37.22 16.57 18.69
N ILE A 120 37.25 15.41 19.37
CA ILE A 120 36.41 14.25 19.02
C ILE A 120 34.92 14.64 19.11
N PHE A 121 34.51 15.25 20.22
CA PHE A 121 33.11 15.66 20.44
C PHE A 121 32.61 16.63 19.35
N PHE A 122 33.35 17.72 19.11
CA PHE A 122 32.93 18.73 18.14
C PHE A 122 32.98 18.24 16.71
N SER A 123 33.99 17.43 16.34
CA SER A 123 34.08 16.83 15.01
C SER A 123 32.86 15.96 14.71
N GLN A 124 32.48 15.09 15.66
CA GLN A 124 31.31 14.22 15.52
C GLN A 124 30.00 15.00 15.53
N LEU A 125 29.87 16.02 16.38
CA LEU A 125 28.68 16.88 16.40
C LEU A 125 28.45 17.60 15.06
N VAL A 126 29.50 18.16 14.48
CA VAL A 126 29.41 18.85 13.18
C VAL A 126 29.10 17.85 12.07
N GLN A 127 29.73 16.67 12.09
CA GLN A 127 29.43 15.58 11.16
C GLN A 127 27.94 15.19 11.20
N SER A 128 27.38 15.00 12.40
CA SER A 128 25.96 14.69 12.62
C SER A 128 25.03 15.77 12.07
N LEU A 129 25.33 17.04 12.33
CA LEU A 129 24.53 18.17 11.83
C LEU A 129 24.47 18.18 10.30
N PHE A 130 25.60 18.03 9.62
CA PHE A 130 25.62 17.96 8.15
C PHE A 130 24.84 16.76 7.61
N LEU A 131 24.98 15.58 8.24
CA LEU A 131 24.27 14.37 7.82
C LEU A 131 22.76 14.55 7.86
N HIS A 132 22.22 15.07 8.97
CA HIS A 132 20.76 15.21 9.12
C HIS A 132 20.20 16.33 8.27
N GLN A 133 20.93 17.42 8.06
CA GLN A 133 20.53 18.50 7.15
C GLN A 133 20.53 18.05 5.69
N TYR A 134 21.56 17.29 5.28
CA TYR A 134 21.62 16.65 3.97
C TYR A 134 20.36 15.80 3.71
N PHE A 135 20.06 14.85 4.60
CA PHE A 135 18.90 13.97 4.41
C PHE A 135 17.59 14.77 4.36
N ASN A 136 17.40 15.74 5.26
CA ASN A 136 16.16 16.54 5.27
C ASN A 136 15.93 17.27 3.94
N ARG A 137 16.98 17.84 3.33
CA ARG A 137 16.88 18.55 2.06
C ARG A 137 16.60 17.62 0.88
N VAL A 138 17.29 16.48 0.79
CA VAL A 138 17.08 15.57 -0.35
C VAL A 138 15.73 14.86 -0.27
N PHE A 139 15.25 14.52 0.93
CA PHE A 139 13.88 14.00 1.10
C PHE A 139 12.79 15.02 0.72
N HIS A 140 13.03 16.31 0.95
CA HIS A 140 12.12 17.37 0.48
C HIS A 140 12.01 17.39 -1.04
N VAL A 141 13.16 17.34 -1.74
CA VAL A 141 13.20 17.25 -3.21
C VAL A 141 12.52 15.98 -3.71
N ALA A 142 12.75 14.84 -3.07
CA ALA A 142 12.11 13.58 -3.41
C ALA A 142 10.57 13.65 -3.27
N MET A 143 10.07 14.32 -2.23
CA MET A 143 8.63 14.57 -2.04
C MET A 143 8.03 15.41 -3.18
N ARG A 144 8.72 16.48 -3.62
CA ARG A 144 8.30 17.32 -4.76
C ARG A 144 8.25 16.50 -6.05
N VAL A 145 9.28 15.71 -6.34
CA VAL A 145 9.31 14.81 -7.51
C VAL A 145 8.14 13.82 -7.47
N ARG A 146 7.89 13.18 -6.33
CA ARG A 146 6.76 12.26 -6.15
C ARG A 146 5.43 12.95 -6.45
N THR A 147 5.21 14.11 -5.86
CA THR A 147 3.99 14.92 -6.00
C THR A 147 3.74 15.31 -7.45
N GLY A 148 4.76 15.86 -8.12
CA GLY A 148 4.67 16.23 -9.53
C GLY A 148 4.36 15.03 -10.43
N LEU A 149 5.02 13.89 -10.21
CA LEU A 149 4.76 12.67 -10.98
C LEU A 149 3.35 12.11 -10.75
N MET A 150 2.84 12.14 -9.51
CA MET A 150 1.47 11.73 -9.20
C MET A 150 0.45 12.57 -9.97
N CYS A 151 0.59 13.91 -9.94
CA CYS A 151 -0.29 14.80 -10.69
C CYS A 151 -0.18 14.57 -12.22
N LEU A 152 1.04 14.39 -12.73
CA LEU A 152 1.28 14.18 -14.16
C LEU A 152 0.69 12.85 -14.67
N VAL A 153 0.85 11.77 -13.90
CA VAL A 153 0.25 10.47 -14.20
C VAL A 153 -1.27 10.55 -14.13
N TYR A 154 -1.83 11.22 -13.12
CA TYR A 154 -3.28 11.42 -12.98
C TYR A 154 -3.89 12.13 -14.19
N ARG A 155 -3.34 13.29 -14.56
CA ARG A 155 -3.78 14.08 -15.72
C ARG A 155 -3.71 13.28 -17.02
N LYS A 156 -2.61 12.55 -17.25
CA LYS A 156 -2.45 11.74 -18.45
C LYS A 156 -3.43 10.55 -18.48
N ALA A 157 -3.64 9.88 -17.35
CA ALA A 157 -4.48 8.69 -17.25
C ALA A 157 -5.94 8.98 -17.60
N ILE A 158 -6.48 10.12 -17.15
CA ILE A 158 -7.83 10.54 -17.49
C ILE A 158 -7.92 11.07 -18.94
N GLY A 159 -6.82 11.50 -19.54
CA GLY A 159 -6.77 11.93 -20.95
C GLY A 159 -6.44 10.82 -21.97
N LEU A 160 -6.28 9.57 -21.54
CA LEU A 160 -5.75 8.50 -22.37
C LEU A 160 -6.79 7.96 -23.37
N SER A 161 -6.39 7.74 -24.63
CA SER A 161 -7.26 7.14 -25.65
C SER A 161 -7.57 5.66 -25.36
N HIS A 162 -8.67 5.14 -25.90
CA HIS A 162 -9.00 3.73 -25.75
C HIS A 162 -7.98 2.81 -26.44
N VAL A 163 -7.44 3.23 -27.59
CA VAL A 163 -6.37 2.49 -28.31
C VAL A 163 -5.15 2.33 -27.40
N ALA A 164 -4.74 3.42 -26.74
CA ALA A 164 -3.61 3.37 -25.83
C ALA A 164 -3.88 2.45 -24.62
N LYS A 165 -5.11 2.39 -24.08
CA LYS A 165 -5.48 1.47 -22.99
C LYS A 165 -5.33 -0.02 -23.34
N LEU A 166 -5.27 -0.38 -24.63
CA LEU A 166 -5.04 -1.75 -25.08
C LEU A 166 -3.55 -2.15 -25.02
N GLU A 167 -2.63 -1.18 -24.94
CA GLU A 167 -1.22 -1.47 -24.69
C GLU A 167 -1.03 -1.99 -23.26
N GLU A 168 -0.20 -3.03 -23.09
CA GLU A 168 0.05 -3.67 -21.79
C GLU A 168 0.50 -2.67 -20.70
N ASP A 169 1.35 -1.71 -21.07
CA ASP A 169 1.87 -0.66 -20.18
C ASP A 169 0.81 0.39 -19.79
N CYS A 170 -0.31 0.43 -20.49
CA CYS A 170 -1.40 1.41 -20.34
C CYS A 170 -2.71 0.77 -19.86
N SER A 171 -2.68 -0.50 -19.47
CA SER A 171 -3.83 -1.16 -18.83
C SER A 171 -4.15 -0.48 -17.49
N THR A 172 -5.41 -0.57 -17.03
CA THR A 172 -5.82 0.00 -15.73
C THR A 172 -4.94 -0.49 -14.58
N GLY A 173 -4.61 -1.78 -14.57
CA GLY A 173 -3.72 -2.36 -13.56
C GLY A 173 -2.30 -1.80 -13.61
N SER A 174 -1.72 -1.67 -14.82
CA SER A 174 -0.40 -1.09 -15.02
C SER A 174 -0.34 0.39 -14.60
N ILE A 175 -1.38 1.18 -14.92
CA ILE A 175 -1.47 2.60 -14.54
C ILE A 175 -1.56 2.76 -13.02
N VAL A 176 -2.40 1.96 -12.35
CA VAL A 176 -2.51 1.95 -10.89
C VAL A 176 -1.17 1.56 -10.25
N ASN A 177 -0.52 0.52 -10.77
CA ASN A 177 0.81 0.10 -10.31
C ASN A 177 1.86 1.19 -10.52
N MET A 178 1.78 1.96 -11.59
CA MET A 178 2.69 3.06 -11.85
C MET A 178 2.55 4.18 -10.81
N MET A 179 1.31 4.54 -10.46
CA MET A 179 1.00 5.52 -9.41
C MET A 179 1.42 5.03 -8.01
N GLN A 180 1.27 3.73 -7.73
CA GLN A 180 1.55 3.15 -6.41
C GLN A 180 3.02 2.78 -6.20
N VAL A 181 3.63 2.07 -7.16
CA VAL A 181 4.94 1.44 -7.00
C VAL A 181 6.03 2.23 -7.73
N ASP A 182 5.81 2.55 -9.00
CA ASP A 182 6.87 3.19 -9.81
C ASP A 182 7.18 4.62 -9.33
N VAL A 183 6.17 5.38 -8.95
CA VAL A 183 6.34 6.70 -8.32
C VAL A 183 6.97 6.59 -6.93
N GLN A 184 6.63 5.56 -6.14
CA GLN A 184 7.24 5.33 -4.82
C GLN A 184 8.73 4.99 -4.93
N ARG A 185 9.13 4.19 -5.92
CA ARG A 185 10.55 3.89 -6.19
C ARG A 185 11.39 5.14 -6.44
N MET A 186 10.79 6.22 -6.97
CA MET A 186 11.48 7.51 -7.13
C MET A 186 11.81 8.14 -5.77
N LEU A 187 10.84 8.13 -4.86
CA LEU A 187 11.02 8.62 -3.48
C LEU A 187 12.08 7.80 -2.74
N ASP A 188 12.15 6.49 -2.99
CA ASP A 188 13.09 5.60 -2.32
C ASP A 188 14.54 5.76 -2.85
N PHE A 189 14.72 6.05 -4.15
CA PHE A 189 16.04 6.16 -4.77
C PHE A 189 16.69 7.55 -4.61
N ILE A 190 15.94 8.63 -4.84
CA ILE A 190 16.48 10.00 -4.90
C ILE A 190 17.27 10.40 -3.64
N PRO A 191 16.78 10.16 -2.40
CA PRO A 191 17.51 10.48 -1.17
C PRO A 191 18.89 9.87 -1.06
N TYR A 192 19.12 8.72 -1.71
CA TYR A 192 20.38 8.00 -1.62
C TYR A 192 21.25 8.18 -2.86
N ALA A 193 20.73 8.69 -3.98
CA ALA A 193 21.43 8.71 -5.28
C ALA A 193 22.88 9.25 -5.23
N SER A 194 23.19 10.24 -4.39
CA SER A 194 24.57 10.75 -4.22
C SER A 194 25.57 9.76 -3.63
N ASN A 195 25.09 8.82 -2.80
CA ASN A 195 25.90 7.74 -2.28
C ASN A 195 26.44 6.86 -3.41
N LEU A 196 25.67 6.68 -4.49
CA LEU A 196 26.09 5.93 -5.68
C LEU A 196 26.96 6.78 -6.60
N LEU A 197 26.61 8.06 -6.78
CA LEU A 197 27.28 8.94 -7.73
C LEU A 197 28.73 9.26 -7.34
N TRP A 198 29.00 9.59 -6.07
CA TRP A 198 30.33 10.05 -5.67
C TRP A 198 30.72 9.74 -4.21
N SER A 199 29.78 9.73 -3.26
CA SER A 199 30.13 9.60 -1.84
C SER A 199 30.70 8.22 -1.48
N SER A 200 30.09 7.10 -1.92
CA SER A 200 30.66 5.76 -1.67
C SER A 200 31.99 5.54 -2.40
N PRO A 201 32.15 5.88 -3.70
CA PRO A 201 33.45 5.81 -4.36
C PRO A 201 34.53 6.64 -3.66
N PHE A 202 34.21 7.86 -3.23
CA PHE A 202 35.12 8.72 -2.47
C PHE A 202 35.54 8.06 -1.15
N GLN A 203 34.58 7.58 -0.35
CA GLN A 203 34.86 6.92 0.92
C GLN A 203 35.72 5.67 0.74
N ILE A 204 35.41 4.83 -0.26
CA ILE A 204 36.19 3.62 -0.56
C ILE A 204 37.63 3.97 -0.95
N CYS A 205 37.81 4.87 -1.91
CA CYS A 205 39.14 5.28 -2.38
C CYS A 205 39.97 5.93 -1.26
N PHE A 206 39.35 6.80 -0.46
CA PHE A 206 40.04 7.48 0.64
C PHE A 206 40.34 6.53 1.81
N CYS A 207 39.43 5.61 2.17
CA CYS A 207 39.69 4.52 3.11
C CYS A 207 40.91 3.69 2.69
N ILE A 208 40.96 3.25 1.42
CA ILE A 208 42.07 2.44 0.89
C ILE A 208 43.38 3.24 0.93
N PHE A 209 43.34 4.53 0.58
CA PHE A 209 44.51 5.40 0.67
C PHE A 209 45.05 5.50 2.11
N LEU A 210 44.16 5.70 3.09
CA LEU A 210 44.55 5.76 4.51
C LEU A 210 45.05 4.40 5.01
N LEU A 211 44.42 3.29 4.63
CA LEU A 211 44.89 1.94 4.97
C LEU A 211 46.28 1.67 4.40
N TRP A 212 46.53 2.04 3.14
CA TRP A 212 47.85 1.95 2.51
C TRP A 212 48.89 2.77 3.27
N SER A 213 48.55 3.98 3.70
CA SER A 213 49.48 4.84 4.46
C SER A 213 49.88 4.25 5.82
N LYS A 214 49.05 3.38 6.41
CA LYS A 214 49.28 2.77 7.73
C LYS A 214 49.93 1.39 7.68
N VAL A 215 49.49 0.54 6.75
CA VAL A 215 49.84 -0.89 6.74
C VAL A 215 50.60 -1.28 5.45
N GLY A 216 50.81 -0.33 4.54
CA GLY A 216 51.56 -0.55 3.29
C GLY A 216 50.93 -1.62 2.42
N VAL A 217 51.75 -2.57 1.96
CA VAL A 217 51.35 -3.64 1.03
C VAL A 217 50.26 -4.55 1.61
N ALA A 218 50.19 -4.71 2.94
CA ALA A 218 49.15 -5.52 3.58
C ALA A 218 47.73 -4.93 3.41
N ALA A 219 47.60 -3.65 3.07
CA ALA A 219 46.31 -3.07 2.65
C ALA A 219 45.77 -3.72 1.36
N LEU A 220 46.64 -4.19 0.45
CA LEU A 220 46.23 -4.92 -0.76
C LEU A 220 45.64 -6.29 -0.44
N ALA A 221 46.07 -6.93 0.65
CA ALA A 221 45.49 -8.21 1.08
C ALA A 221 44.03 -8.00 1.52
N GLY A 222 43.77 -6.97 2.32
CA GLY A 222 42.40 -6.57 2.68
C GLY A 222 41.55 -6.24 1.45
N LEU A 223 42.08 -5.45 0.51
CA LEU A 223 41.42 -5.14 -0.76
C LEU A 223 41.14 -6.39 -1.59
N GLY A 224 42.10 -7.32 -1.69
CA GLY A 224 41.95 -8.59 -2.39
C GLY A 224 40.84 -9.45 -1.78
N THR A 225 40.80 -9.57 -0.46
CA THR A 225 39.72 -10.25 0.27
C THR A 225 38.36 -9.60 -0.01
N MET A 226 38.27 -8.27 -0.03
CA MET A 226 37.03 -7.57 -0.38
C MET A 226 36.60 -7.84 -1.83
N LEU A 227 37.53 -7.82 -2.78
CA LEU A 227 37.27 -8.12 -4.19
C LEU A 227 36.82 -9.56 -4.41
N VAL A 228 37.18 -10.51 -3.53
CA VAL A 228 36.70 -11.90 -3.56
C VAL A 228 35.34 -12.05 -2.90
N ILE A 229 35.12 -11.39 -1.75
CA ILE A 229 33.87 -11.45 -1.00
C ILE A 229 32.72 -10.79 -1.78
N MET A 230 32.98 -9.70 -2.50
CA MET A 230 31.96 -8.97 -3.25
C MET A 230 31.23 -9.83 -4.31
N PRO A 231 31.90 -10.57 -5.21
CA PRO A 231 31.27 -11.53 -6.13
C PRO A 231 30.45 -12.62 -5.42
N ILE A 232 30.94 -13.15 -4.29
CA ILE A 232 30.25 -14.18 -3.50
C ILE A 232 28.92 -13.61 -2.96
N ASN A 233 28.96 -12.39 -2.42
CA ASN A 233 27.76 -11.70 -1.95
C ASN A 233 26.78 -11.38 -3.09
N LEU A 234 27.28 -10.96 -4.26
CA LEU A 234 26.44 -10.74 -5.45
C LEU A 234 25.80 -12.05 -5.95
N TRP A 235 26.54 -13.16 -5.94
CA TRP A 235 26.02 -14.47 -6.31
C TRP A 235 24.97 -14.96 -5.31
N SER A 236 25.24 -14.85 -4.01
CA SER A 236 24.29 -15.21 -2.95
C SER A 236 23.00 -14.39 -3.04
N MET A 237 23.11 -13.08 -3.30
CA MET A 237 21.95 -12.19 -3.53
C MET A 237 21.11 -12.66 -4.72
N LYS A 238 21.74 -13.02 -5.85
CA LYS A 238 21.03 -13.53 -7.03
C LYS A 238 20.31 -14.84 -6.74
N GLU A 239 20.92 -15.74 -5.97
CA GLU A 239 20.28 -17.01 -5.61
C GLU A 239 19.10 -16.79 -4.66
N LEU A 240 19.26 -15.90 -3.67
CA LEU A 240 18.17 -15.49 -2.78
C LEU A 240 17.00 -14.87 -3.57
N GLU A 241 17.28 -14.03 -4.56
CA GLU A 241 16.27 -13.44 -5.45
C GLU A 241 15.52 -14.51 -6.25
N LYS A 242 16.21 -15.54 -6.77
CA LYS A 242 15.55 -16.66 -7.47
C LYS A 242 14.60 -17.42 -6.55
N VAL A 243 15.02 -17.69 -5.32
CA VAL A 243 14.17 -18.38 -4.32
C VAL A 243 12.99 -17.49 -3.92
N GLN A 244 13.20 -16.18 -3.76
CA GLN A 244 12.12 -15.22 -3.50
C GLN A 244 11.08 -15.19 -4.62
N LYS A 245 11.50 -15.23 -5.89
CA LYS A 245 10.58 -15.30 -7.04
C LYS A 245 9.74 -16.58 -7.02
N ARG A 246 10.35 -17.73 -6.69
CA ARG A 246 9.62 -19.00 -6.52
C ARG A 246 8.63 -18.93 -5.36
N ASN A 247 9.03 -18.31 -4.24
CA ASN A 247 8.16 -18.10 -3.10
C ASN A 247 6.93 -17.24 -3.44
N MET A 248 7.12 -16.16 -4.20
CA MET A 248 5.99 -15.33 -4.67
C MET A 248 5.00 -16.12 -5.52
N LYS A 249 5.47 -17.06 -6.35
CA LYS A 249 4.57 -17.92 -7.14
C LYS A 249 3.65 -18.78 -6.24
N HIS A 250 4.21 -19.48 -5.25
CA HIS A 250 3.41 -20.29 -4.31
C HIS A 250 2.49 -19.44 -3.44
N LYS A 251 2.94 -18.23 -3.06
CA LYS A 251 2.12 -17.26 -2.33
C LYS A 251 0.93 -16.79 -3.16
N ASP A 252 1.13 -16.47 -4.44
CA ASP A 252 0.04 -16.08 -5.36
C ASP A 252 -0.95 -17.23 -5.55
N GLU A 253 -0.47 -18.46 -5.68
CA GLU A 253 -1.30 -19.67 -5.73
C GLU A 253 -2.13 -19.84 -4.44
N ARG A 254 -1.54 -19.62 -3.25
CA ARG A 254 -2.27 -19.66 -1.97
C ARG A 254 -3.35 -18.57 -1.91
N VAL A 255 -2.98 -17.32 -2.20
CA VAL A 255 -3.92 -16.18 -2.14
C VAL A 255 -5.06 -16.39 -3.12
N ARG A 256 -4.79 -16.94 -4.31
CA ARG A 256 -5.81 -17.33 -5.27
C ARG A 256 -6.71 -18.43 -4.74
N ALA A 257 -6.16 -19.51 -4.18
CA ALA A 257 -6.95 -20.60 -3.59
C ALA A 257 -7.85 -20.10 -2.45
N VAL A 258 -7.34 -19.22 -1.58
CA VAL A 258 -8.14 -18.57 -0.54
C VAL A 258 -9.22 -17.66 -1.15
N SER A 259 -8.89 -16.89 -2.19
CA SER A 259 -9.87 -16.03 -2.87
C SER A 259 -11.00 -16.83 -3.52
N GLU A 260 -10.68 -17.95 -4.17
CA GLU A 260 -11.67 -18.86 -4.76
C GLU A 260 -12.55 -19.49 -3.68
N LEU A 261 -11.95 -19.95 -2.57
CA LEU A 261 -12.68 -20.46 -1.40
C LEU A 261 -13.64 -19.41 -0.83
N LEU A 262 -13.15 -18.20 -0.56
CA LEU A 262 -13.95 -17.16 0.06
C LEU A 262 -15.04 -16.63 -0.89
N SER A 263 -14.75 -16.48 -2.19
CA SER A 263 -15.76 -16.07 -3.17
C SER A 263 -16.86 -17.14 -3.35
N GLY A 264 -16.51 -18.41 -3.16
CA GLY A 264 -17.43 -19.54 -3.22
C GLY A 264 -18.02 -19.94 -1.87
N ILE A 265 -17.79 -19.20 -0.78
CA ILE A 265 -18.05 -19.70 0.59
C ILE A 265 -19.50 -20.13 0.80
N ARG A 266 -20.47 -19.38 0.26
CA ARG A 266 -21.89 -19.70 0.36
C ARG A 266 -22.21 -21.04 -0.31
N VAL A 267 -21.63 -21.30 -1.47
CA VAL A 267 -21.82 -22.55 -2.21
C VAL A 267 -21.11 -23.69 -1.50
N LEU A 268 -19.89 -23.48 -1.01
CA LEU A 268 -19.14 -24.48 -0.27
C LEU A 268 -19.87 -24.93 0.99
N LYS A 269 -20.47 -24.00 1.74
CA LYS A 269 -21.28 -24.32 2.93
C LYS A 269 -22.57 -25.05 2.59
N LEU A 270 -23.25 -24.67 1.50
CA LEU A 270 -24.46 -25.36 1.04
C LEU A 270 -24.21 -26.84 0.72
N PHE A 271 -23.03 -27.16 0.17
CA PHE A 271 -22.64 -28.53 -0.19
C PHE A 271 -21.78 -29.24 0.86
N ALA A 272 -21.50 -28.60 2.00
CA ALA A 272 -20.57 -29.09 3.03
C ALA A 272 -19.18 -29.46 2.47
N TRP A 273 -18.64 -28.67 1.55
CA TRP A 273 -17.34 -28.87 0.89
C TRP A 273 -16.19 -28.10 1.54
N GLU A 274 -16.37 -27.60 2.76
CA GLU A 274 -15.38 -26.75 3.41
C GLU A 274 -14.12 -27.52 3.81
N GLY A 275 -14.25 -28.80 4.20
CA GLY A 275 -13.13 -29.67 4.53
C GLY A 275 -12.16 -29.84 3.34
N PRO A 276 -12.63 -30.41 2.21
CA PRO A 276 -11.81 -30.55 1.00
C PRO A 276 -11.23 -29.21 0.50
N ALA A 277 -12.01 -28.12 0.56
CA ALA A 277 -11.53 -26.80 0.19
C ALA A 277 -10.42 -26.28 1.13
N SER A 278 -10.55 -26.51 2.44
CA SER A 278 -9.51 -26.19 3.43
C SER A 278 -8.22 -26.96 3.19
N ASP A 279 -8.33 -28.25 2.85
CA ASP A 279 -7.17 -29.11 2.66
C ASP A 279 -6.39 -28.69 1.41
N LYS A 280 -7.06 -28.22 0.36
CA LYS A 280 -6.39 -27.63 -0.80
C LYS A 280 -5.56 -26.40 -0.43
N VAL A 281 -6.08 -25.52 0.43
CA VAL A 281 -5.32 -24.35 0.91
C VAL A 281 -4.11 -24.78 1.76
N ARG A 282 -4.27 -25.81 2.60
CA ARG A 282 -3.17 -26.36 3.43
C ARG A 282 -2.06 -27.00 2.60
N GLU A 283 -2.41 -27.70 1.53
CA GLU A 283 -1.46 -28.30 0.59
C GLU A 283 -0.56 -27.23 -0.05
N VAL A 284 -1.18 -26.18 -0.63
CA VAL A 284 -0.44 -25.07 -1.23
C VAL A 284 0.41 -24.33 -0.18
N ARG A 285 -0.10 -24.17 1.04
CA ARG A 285 0.66 -23.58 2.14
C ARG A 285 1.87 -24.42 2.54
N ALA A 286 1.80 -25.75 2.49
CA ALA A 286 2.93 -26.61 2.81
C ALA A 286 4.07 -26.43 1.79
N GLU A 287 3.75 -26.29 0.50
CA GLU A 287 4.72 -25.97 -0.55
C GLU A 287 5.36 -24.59 -0.32
N GLU A 288 4.54 -23.57 -0.03
CA GLU A 288 5.00 -22.23 0.31
C GLU A 288 5.96 -22.24 1.51
N VAL A 289 5.61 -22.92 2.61
CA VAL A 289 6.46 -23.03 3.80
C VAL A 289 7.78 -23.74 3.49
N SER A 290 7.79 -24.71 2.59
CA SER A 290 9.03 -25.38 2.15
C SER A 290 9.96 -24.42 1.39
N ALA A 291 9.40 -23.53 0.56
CA ALA A 291 10.14 -22.50 -0.15
C ALA A 291 10.66 -21.42 0.82
N LEU A 292 9.81 -20.96 1.75
CA LEU A 292 10.18 -20.03 2.82
C LEU A 292 11.30 -20.58 3.72
N ARG A 293 11.29 -21.88 4.02
CA ARG A 293 12.39 -22.52 4.77
C ARG A 293 13.73 -22.38 4.05
N ARG A 294 13.76 -22.67 2.75
CA ARG A 294 14.98 -22.49 1.93
C ARG A 294 15.41 -21.03 1.87
N PHE A 295 14.44 -20.12 1.73
CA PHE A 295 14.68 -18.67 1.75
C PHE A 295 15.32 -18.22 3.08
N GLY A 296 14.78 -18.66 4.22
CA GLY A 296 15.33 -18.33 5.55
C GLY A 296 16.75 -18.86 5.77
N VAL A 297 17.03 -20.10 5.39
CA VAL A 297 18.39 -20.69 5.53
C VAL A 297 19.41 -19.99 4.62
N LEU A 298 19.04 -19.69 3.37
CA LEU A 298 19.92 -18.92 2.47
C LEU A 298 20.10 -17.47 2.96
N GLY A 299 19.06 -16.88 3.55
CA GLY A 299 19.12 -15.57 4.20
C GLY A 299 20.10 -15.56 5.38
N ALA A 300 20.07 -16.59 6.24
CA ALA A 300 21.02 -16.75 7.34
C ALA A 300 22.47 -16.90 6.84
N LEU A 301 22.69 -17.70 5.78
CA LEU A 301 24.01 -17.82 5.15
C LEU A 301 24.53 -16.47 4.65
N GLN A 302 23.66 -15.70 4.01
CA GLN A 302 23.97 -14.35 3.56
C GLN A 302 24.28 -13.42 4.73
N GLY A 303 23.49 -13.45 5.81
CA GLY A 303 23.72 -12.64 7.02
C GLY A 303 25.11 -12.87 7.61
N VAL A 304 25.54 -14.13 7.64
CA VAL A 304 26.87 -14.53 8.17
C VAL A 304 28.01 -14.09 7.27
N LEU A 305 27.86 -14.23 5.94
CA LEU A 305 28.84 -13.69 4.99
C LEU A 305 29.04 -12.18 5.21
N TRP A 306 27.97 -11.48 5.58
CA TRP A 306 27.98 -10.06 5.86
C TRP A 306 28.64 -9.70 7.19
N SER A 307 28.21 -10.34 8.28
CA SER A 307 28.76 -10.08 9.63
C SER A 307 30.23 -10.45 9.72
N SER A 308 30.67 -11.47 8.98
CA SER A 308 32.05 -11.97 9.02
C SER A 308 33.00 -11.22 8.08
N THR A 309 32.50 -10.37 7.18
CA THR A 309 33.34 -9.64 6.20
C THR A 309 34.41 -8.79 6.91
N THR A 310 34.03 -8.08 7.97
CA THR A 310 34.96 -7.26 8.78
C THR A 310 36.07 -8.10 9.41
N ALA A 311 35.71 -9.25 9.98
CA ALA A 311 36.66 -10.15 10.61
C ALA A 311 37.65 -10.76 9.60
N PHE A 312 37.18 -11.16 8.42
CA PHE A 312 38.02 -11.72 7.35
C PHE A 312 38.95 -10.68 6.72
N VAL A 313 38.48 -9.45 6.54
CA VAL A 313 39.32 -8.35 6.04
C VAL A 313 40.39 -7.99 7.07
N ALA A 314 40.01 -7.87 8.35
CA ALA A 314 40.97 -7.65 9.43
C ALA A 314 41.99 -8.79 9.52
N LEU A 315 41.56 -10.05 9.35
CA LEU A 315 42.46 -11.21 9.27
C LEU A 315 43.49 -11.07 8.15
N ALA A 316 43.04 -10.72 6.95
CA ALA A 316 43.90 -10.59 5.79
C ALA A 316 44.93 -9.45 5.96
N VAL A 317 44.48 -8.30 6.48
CA VAL A 317 45.35 -7.14 6.71
C VAL A 317 46.36 -7.43 7.82
N PHE A 318 45.92 -7.86 9.00
CA PHE A 318 46.83 -8.12 10.12
C PHE A 318 47.74 -9.31 9.87
N GLY A 319 47.22 -10.41 9.32
CA GLY A 319 48.02 -11.61 9.02
C GLY A 319 49.11 -11.36 7.97
N THR A 320 48.84 -10.56 6.94
CA THR A 320 49.88 -10.19 5.96
C THR A 320 50.85 -9.15 6.52
N TYR A 321 50.39 -8.23 7.36
CA TYR A 321 51.25 -7.24 8.00
C TYR A 321 52.29 -7.88 8.92
N THR A 322 51.85 -8.81 9.79
CA THR A 322 52.75 -9.56 10.66
C THR A 322 53.59 -10.58 9.89
N GLY A 323 53.05 -11.17 8.83
CA GLY A 323 53.79 -12.06 7.92
C GLY A 323 54.92 -11.36 7.16
N LEU A 324 54.82 -10.04 6.93
CA LEU A 324 55.90 -9.21 6.37
C LEU A 324 56.96 -8.82 7.41
N GLY A 325 56.83 -9.26 8.66
CA GLY A 325 57.76 -8.96 9.75
C GLY A 325 57.53 -7.61 10.44
N ASN A 326 56.41 -6.93 10.16
CA ASN A 326 56.04 -5.70 10.87
C ASN A 326 55.31 -6.02 12.18
N ARG A 327 55.44 -5.14 13.17
CA ARG A 327 54.87 -5.32 14.52
C ARG A 327 53.49 -4.68 14.63
N LEU A 328 52.53 -5.38 15.22
CA LEU A 328 51.17 -4.87 15.36
C LEU A 328 51.06 -3.96 16.60
N SER A 329 51.34 -2.68 16.44
CA SER A 329 51.22 -1.69 17.53
C SER A 329 49.79 -1.15 17.70
N LEU A 330 49.50 -0.61 18.89
CA LEU A 330 48.17 -0.07 19.24
C LEU A 330 47.74 1.09 18.34
N ASP A 331 48.68 1.94 17.92
CA ASP A 331 48.46 3.09 17.02
C ASP A 331 48.24 2.68 15.55
N VAL A 332 48.48 1.41 15.20
CA VAL A 332 48.17 0.81 13.90
C VAL A 332 46.88 0.01 13.97
N ALA A 333 46.72 -0.86 14.98
CA ALA A 333 45.60 -1.81 15.07
C ALA A 333 44.22 -1.12 15.14
N PHE A 334 44.02 -0.16 16.04
CA PHE A 334 42.70 0.46 16.25
C PHE A 334 42.27 1.42 15.12
N PRO A 335 43.15 2.26 14.55
CA PRO A 335 42.79 3.07 13.39
C PRO A 335 42.48 2.21 12.16
N VAL A 336 43.23 1.13 11.93
CA VAL A 336 42.95 0.18 10.84
C VAL A 336 41.59 -0.49 11.05
N LEU A 337 41.30 -0.96 12.27
CA LEU A 337 40.00 -1.55 12.60
C LEU A 337 38.85 -0.55 12.37
N SER A 338 39.02 0.70 12.79
CA SER A 338 38.04 1.78 12.58
C SER A 338 37.84 2.10 11.09
N LEU A 339 38.91 2.11 10.30
CA LEU A 339 38.85 2.31 8.84
C LEU A 339 38.13 1.15 8.13
N ILE A 340 38.34 -0.09 8.57
CA ILE A 340 37.61 -1.27 8.07
C ILE A 340 36.11 -1.15 8.38
N ILE A 341 35.75 -0.71 9.60
CA ILE A 341 34.35 -0.48 10.00
C ILE A 341 33.70 0.60 9.12
N ILE A 342 34.39 1.72 8.87
CA ILE A 342 33.89 2.78 7.97
C ILE A 342 33.66 2.24 6.55
N LEU A 343 34.59 1.40 6.06
CA LEU A 343 34.53 0.83 4.71
C LEU A 343 33.38 -0.19 4.53
N GLN A 344 32.88 -0.77 5.62
CA GLN A 344 31.79 -1.74 5.59
C GLN A 344 30.46 -1.15 5.06
N PHE A 345 30.10 0.07 5.48
CA PHE A 345 28.82 0.68 5.09
C PHE A 345 28.71 0.96 3.57
N PRO A 346 29.70 1.62 2.92
CA PRO A 346 29.69 1.82 1.47
C PRO A 346 29.62 0.51 0.69
N LEU A 347 30.41 -0.49 1.09
CA LEU A 347 30.40 -1.81 0.44
C LEU A 347 29.05 -2.51 0.60
N THR A 348 28.39 -2.27 1.73
CA THR A 348 27.10 -2.89 2.04
C THR A 348 25.96 -2.30 1.22
N VAL A 349 25.94 -0.97 1.12
CA VAL A 349 24.84 -0.22 0.51
C VAL A 349 24.93 -0.22 -1.01
N LEU A 350 26.14 -0.28 -1.58
CA LEU A 350 26.37 -0.17 -3.02
C LEU A 350 25.60 -1.19 -3.88
N PRO A 351 25.55 -2.51 -3.56
CA PRO A 351 24.74 -3.46 -4.33
C PRO A 351 23.24 -3.13 -4.35
N TRP A 352 22.68 -2.77 -3.19
CA TRP A 352 21.27 -2.36 -3.08
C TRP A 352 21.01 -1.07 -3.87
N MET A 353 21.95 -0.13 -3.86
CA MET A 353 21.86 1.10 -4.63
C MET A 353 21.92 0.87 -6.14
N CYS A 354 22.78 -0.04 -6.61
CA CYS A 354 22.81 -0.43 -8.01
C CYS A 354 21.46 -1.03 -8.44
N MET A 355 20.89 -1.92 -7.62
CA MET A 355 19.58 -2.51 -7.89
C MET A 355 18.45 -1.47 -7.87
N SER A 356 18.51 -0.51 -6.95
CA SER A 356 17.58 0.61 -6.86
C SER A 356 17.69 1.55 -8.06
N ALA A 357 18.91 1.80 -8.56
CA ALA A 357 19.15 2.59 -9.76
C ALA A 357 18.59 1.91 -11.03
N VAL A 358 18.72 0.58 -11.14
CA VAL A 358 18.10 -0.20 -12.22
C VAL A 358 16.58 -0.09 -12.14
N SER A 359 16.00 -0.26 -10.95
CA SER A 359 14.56 -0.14 -10.73
C SER A 359 14.04 1.26 -11.06
N PHE A 360 14.75 2.30 -10.62
CA PHE A 360 14.49 3.69 -10.98
C PHE A 360 14.49 3.90 -12.50
N SER A 361 15.49 3.37 -13.21
CA SER A 361 15.59 3.46 -14.66
C SER A 361 14.40 2.79 -15.37
N ILE A 362 13.99 1.61 -14.90
CA ILE A 362 12.83 0.88 -15.45
C ILE A 362 11.54 1.66 -15.23
N SER A 363 11.29 2.12 -14.00
CA SER A 363 10.12 2.93 -13.65
C SER A 363 10.06 4.23 -14.46
N LEU A 364 11.20 4.91 -14.62
CA LEU A 364 11.29 6.15 -15.41
C LEU A 364 11.01 5.90 -16.90
N LYS A 365 11.51 4.80 -17.47
CA LYS A 365 11.20 4.39 -18.85
C LYS A 365 9.72 4.08 -19.03
N ARG A 366 9.10 3.37 -18.08
CA ARG A 366 7.66 3.04 -18.14
C ARG A 366 6.80 4.29 -18.07
N ILE A 367 7.05 5.18 -17.10
CA ILE A 367 6.33 6.47 -17.00
C ILE A 367 6.56 7.29 -18.27
N SER A 368 7.80 7.39 -18.77
CA SER A 368 8.08 8.15 -19.99
C SER A 368 7.37 7.58 -21.22
N LYS A 369 7.25 6.26 -21.35
CA LYS A 369 6.50 5.61 -22.45
C LYS A 369 5.00 5.90 -22.31
N PHE A 370 4.44 5.75 -21.11
CA PHE A 370 3.04 6.06 -20.82
C PHE A 370 2.67 7.52 -21.12
N LEU A 371 3.53 8.48 -20.74
CA LEU A 371 3.28 9.89 -21.02
C LEU A 371 3.27 10.23 -22.51
N LYS A 372 3.96 9.43 -23.34
CA LYS A 372 3.99 9.54 -24.80
C LYS A 372 2.82 8.83 -25.49
N ALA A 373 2.10 7.95 -24.78
CA ALA A 373 0.95 7.26 -25.33
C ALA A 373 -0.11 8.24 -25.83
N GLN A 374 -0.87 7.87 -26.85
CA GLN A 374 -1.79 8.78 -27.54
C GLN A 374 -2.88 9.31 -26.58
N SER A 375 -3.08 10.63 -26.55
CA SER A 375 -4.16 11.25 -25.79
C SER A 375 -5.41 11.43 -26.65
N LEU A 376 -6.57 11.46 -26.00
CA LEU A 376 -7.87 11.72 -26.63
C LEU A 376 -7.98 13.16 -27.18
N HIS A 377 -7.32 14.12 -26.52
CA HIS A 377 -7.30 15.52 -26.95
C HIS A 377 -6.56 15.69 -28.29
N ASP A 378 -5.48 14.94 -28.52
CA ASP A 378 -4.75 14.95 -29.80
C ASP A 378 -5.57 14.35 -30.95
N ALA A 379 -6.45 13.37 -30.64
CA ALA A 379 -7.39 12.80 -31.60
C ALA A 379 -8.54 13.76 -31.94
N ARG A 380 -9.10 14.46 -30.94
CA ARG A 380 -10.20 15.42 -31.11
C ARG A 380 -9.76 16.73 -31.78
N ARG A 381 -8.53 17.20 -31.57
CA ARG A 381 -8.01 18.46 -32.16
C ARG A 381 -7.85 18.40 -33.69
N LYS A 382 -7.71 17.22 -34.28
CA LYS A 382 -7.72 17.04 -35.75
C LYS A 382 -9.12 17.09 -36.38
N LEU A 383 -10.19 17.17 -35.57
CA LEU A 383 -11.57 16.97 -36.02
C LEU A 383 -12.47 18.22 -35.89
N ARG A 384 -12.00 19.29 -35.23
CA ARG A 384 -12.70 20.59 -35.20
C ARG A 384 -12.12 21.52 -36.25
N SER A 385 -12.67 21.48 -37.47
CA SER A 385 -12.58 22.59 -38.42
C SER A 385 -13.82 23.47 -38.26
N GLU A 386 -13.56 24.73 -37.90
CA GLU A 386 -14.36 25.94 -38.06
C GLU A 386 -15.79 25.96 -37.50
N GLU A 387 -15.94 26.81 -36.47
CA GLU A 387 -17.20 27.34 -35.97
C GLU A 387 -17.93 28.08 -37.12
N GLU A 388 -19.17 27.69 -37.41
CA GLU A 388 -20.11 28.59 -38.08
C GLU A 388 -21.00 29.24 -37.01
N ASP A 389 -21.00 30.57 -37.08
CA ASP A 389 -21.67 31.51 -36.19
C ASP A 389 -23.16 31.23 -35.99
N GLY A 390 -23.62 31.65 -34.82
CA GLY A 390 -25.00 31.55 -34.38
C GLY A 390 -26.00 32.15 -35.37
N SER A 391 -26.90 31.29 -35.86
CA SER A 391 -28.23 31.70 -36.29
C SER A 391 -29.28 30.88 -35.54
N SER A 392 -30.30 31.58 -35.05
CA SER A 392 -31.46 31.04 -34.35
C SER A 392 -32.42 30.43 -35.36
N ASP A 393 -32.18 29.19 -35.76
CA ASP A 393 -33.03 28.43 -36.69
C ASP A 393 -33.89 27.39 -35.91
N PRO A 394 -35.20 27.24 -36.20
CA PRO A 394 -36.08 26.26 -35.55
C PRO A 394 -35.75 24.79 -35.86
N ASP A 395 -34.93 24.52 -36.88
CA ASP A 395 -34.45 23.17 -37.25
C ASP A 395 -33.10 22.82 -36.58
N ARG A 396 -32.88 23.31 -35.35
CA ARG A 396 -31.64 23.11 -34.60
C ARG A 396 -31.41 21.62 -34.27
N LEU A 397 -30.34 21.04 -34.80
CA LEU A 397 -29.94 19.65 -34.55
C LEU A 397 -29.08 19.55 -33.29
N SER A 398 -29.52 18.73 -32.33
CA SER A 398 -28.77 18.46 -31.09
C SER A 398 -27.57 17.53 -31.30
N LEU A 399 -27.69 16.58 -32.23
CA LEU A 399 -26.62 15.67 -32.66
C LEU A 399 -26.70 15.49 -34.19
N GLN A 400 -25.57 15.60 -34.85
CA GLN A 400 -25.42 15.26 -36.26
C GLN A 400 -24.18 14.39 -36.46
N VAL A 401 -24.38 13.22 -37.05
CA VAL A 401 -23.34 12.30 -37.48
C VAL A 401 -23.43 12.21 -39.00
N ASN A 402 -22.36 12.56 -39.71
CA ASN A 402 -22.33 12.61 -41.17
C ASN A 402 -21.33 11.59 -41.72
N ASN A 403 -21.84 10.50 -42.31
CA ASN A 403 -21.07 9.42 -42.96
C ASN A 403 -19.83 9.01 -42.16
N ALA A 404 -20.02 8.80 -40.86
CA ALA A 404 -18.93 8.54 -39.93
C ALA A 404 -18.54 7.05 -39.96
N THR A 405 -17.25 6.79 -40.18
CA THR A 405 -16.65 5.46 -40.05
C THR A 405 -15.71 5.46 -38.86
N MET A 406 -15.89 4.51 -37.95
CA MET A 406 -15.29 4.51 -36.62
C MET A 406 -14.52 3.21 -36.39
N GLU A 407 -13.37 3.33 -35.71
CA GLU A 407 -12.45 2.22 -35.48
C GLU A 407 -11.97 2.17 -34.02
N TRP A 408 -11.96 0.96 -33.44
CA TRP A 408 -11.39 0.71 -32.10
C TRP A 408 -9.87 0.58 -32.16
N LEU A 409 -9.35 0.10 -33.29
CA LEU A 409 -7.95 -0.13 -33.59
C LEU A 409 -7.70 0.37 -35.01
N PRO A 410 -6.49 0.88 -35.32
CA PRO A 410 -6.13 1.20 -36.70
C PRO A 410 -6.45 0.02 -37.62
N ASP A 411 -7.16 0.29 -38.72
CA ASP A 411 -7.55 -0.67 -39.77
C ASP A 411 -8.61 -1.71 -39.36
N ARG A 412 -9.25 -1.56 -38.19
CA ARG A 412 -10.44 -2.37 -37.81
C ARG A 412 -11.67 -1.49 -37.65
N GLU A 413 -12.35 -1.30 -38.77
CA GLU A 413 -13.64 -0.61 -38.84
C GLU A 413 -14.72 -1.43 -38.14
N VAL A 414 -15.34 -0.83 -37.12
CA VAL A 414 -16.42 -1.46 -36.35
C VAL A 414 -17.77 -0.85 -36.70
N LEU A 415 -17.80 0.45 -37.03
CA LEU A 415 -18.97 1.14 -37.54
C LEU A 415 -18.64 1.78 -38.88
N ARG A 416 -19.50 1.60 -39.89
CA ARG A 416 -19.27 2.06 -41.26
C ARG A 416 -20.42 2.92 -41.75
N ASP A 417 -20.08 4.07 -42.34
CA ASP A 417 -21.00 4.95 -43.06
C ASP A 417 -22.24 5.34 -42.24
N ILE A 418 -22.04 5.61 -40.93
CA ILE A 418 -23.14 5.95 -40.02
C ILE A 418 -23.57 7.40 -40.26
N SER A 419 -24.86 7.61 -40.50
CA SER A 419 -25.46 8.94 -40.63
C SER A 419 -26.69 9.06 -39.73
N ILE A 420 -26.66 10.00 -38.79
CA ILE A 420 -27.71 10.19 -37.77
C ILE A 420 -27.99 11.68 -37.63
N ARG A 421 -29.27 12.05 -37.56
CA ARG A 421 -29.70 13.43 -37.27
C ARG A 421 -30.72 13.41 -36.13
N LEU A 422 -30.42 14.10 -35.04
CA LEU A 422 -31.30 14.21 -33.87
C LEU A 422 -31.72 15.66 -33.68
N ARG A 423 -33.01 15.94 -33.79
CA ARG A 423 -33.59 17.25 -33.47
C ARG A 423 -33.53 17.53 -31.97
N ASP A 424 -33.48 18.80 -31.59
CA ASP A 424 -33.52 19.19 -30.19
C ASP A 424 -34.81 18.70 -29.49
N GLY A 425 -34.69 18.17 -28.27
CA GLY A 425 -35.80 17.62 -27.48
C GLY A 425 -36.33 16.24 -27.92
N ALA A 426 -35.81 15.65 -29.00
CA ALA A 426 -36.30 14.37 -29.53
C ALA A 426 -35.75 13.15 -28.77
N LEU A 427 -36.52 12.06 -28.78
CA LEU A 427 -36.11 10.73 -28.28
C LEU A 427 -35.76 9.82 -29.46
N LEU A 428 -34.51 9.39 -29.53
CA LEU A 428 -34.01 8.40 -30.49
C LEU A 428 -33.75 7.07 -29.78
N ALA A 429 -34.40 6.00 -30.24
CA ALA A 429 -34.12 4.64 -29.78
C ALA A 429 -33.18 3.91 -30.76
N ILE A 430 -32.20 3.16 -30.23
CA ILE A 430 -31.25 2.37 -31.01
C ILE A 430 -31.39 0.90 -30.64
N VAL A 431 -31.62 0.06 -31.64
CA VAL A 431 -32.03 -1.34 -31.49
C VAL A 431 -31.17 -2.25 -32.37
N GLY A 432 -31.06 -3.53 -32.01
CA GLY A 432 -30.31 -4.51 -32.79
C GLY A 432 -29.76 -5.66 -31.95
N PRO A 433 -29.20 -6.70 -32.57
CA PRO A 433 -28.71 -7.88 -31.87
C PRO A 433 -27.53 -7.59 -30.94
N VAL A 434 -27.23 -8.51 -30.02
CA VAL A 434 -26.06 -8.41 -29.14
C VAL A 434 -24.78 -8.37 -29.98
N GLY A 435 -23.86 -7.45 -29.66
CA GLY A 435 -22.59 -7.32 -30.38
C GLY A 435 -22.65 -6.57 -31.73
N CYS A 436 -23.78 -5.97 -32.12
CA CYS A 436 -23.89 -5.24 -33.40
C CYS A 436 -23.23 -3.85 -33.43
N GLY A 437 -22.71 -3.37 -32.30
CA GLY A 437 -21.99 -2.08 -32.20
C GLY A 437 -22.76 -0.93 -31.52
N LYS A 438 -23.87 -1.19 -30.81
CA LYS A 438 -24.69 -0.14 -30.16
C LYS A 438 -23.89 0.69 -29.15
N SER A 439 -23.26 0.06 -28.17
CA SER A 439 -22.43 0.76 -27.18
C SER A 439 -21.16 1.38 -27.80
N THR A 440 -20.65 0.81 -28.89
CA THR A 440 -19.58 1.42 -29.70
C THR A 440 -20.04 2.74 -30.30
N LEU A 441 -21.26 2.81 -30.83
CA LEU A 441 -21.83 4.04 -31.40
C LEU A 441 -21.99 5.13 -30.33
N LEU A 442 -22.48 4.75 -29.14
CA LEU A 442 -22.55 5.69 -28.01
C LEU A 442 -21.17 6.18 -27.59
N SER A 443 -20.18 5.29 -27.51
CA SER A 443 -18.79 5.66 -27.20
C SER A 443 -18.23 6.65 -28.23
N ALA A 444 -18.59 6.54 -29.51
CA ALA A 444 -18.18 7.49 -30.53
C ALA A 444 -18.86 8.85 -30.39
N ILE A 445 -20.15 8.88 -30.03
CA ILE A 445 -20.88 10.11 -29.72
C ILE A 445 -20.27 10.82 -28.50
N LEU A 446 -19.84 10.07 -27.48
CA LEU A 446 -19.09 10.59 -26.33
C LEU A 446 -17.68 11.08 -26.71
N GLY A 447 -17.26 10.84 -27.95
CA GLY A 447 -15.94 11.18 -28.49
C GLY A 447 -14.83 10.31 -27.92
N GLU A 448 -15.12 9.08 -27.50
CA GLU A 448 -14.16 8.11 -26.94
C GLU A 448 -13.47 7.26 -28.01
N LEU A 449 -14.06 7.19 -29.20
CA LEU A 449 -13.55 6.47 -30.37
C LEU A 449 -12.92 7.42 -31.40
N GLY A 450 -11.92 6.90 -32.12
CA GLY A 450 -11.36 7.57 -33.29
C GLY A 450 -12.34 7.53 -34.47
N ILE A 451 -12.47 8.67 -35.15
CA ILE A 451 -13.24 8.81 -36.39
C ILE A 451 -12.23 8.78 -37.54
N LYS A 452 -12.35 7.79 -38.45
CA LYS A 452 -11.48 7.64 -39.62
C LYS A 452 -11.92 8.55 -40.76
N SER A 453 -13.23 8.66 -40.98
CA SER A 453 -13.86 9.53 -41.97
C SER A 453 -15.22 10.01 -41.47
N GLY A 454 -15.70 11.14 -41.99
CA GLY A 454 -16.96 11.77 -41.56
C GLY A 454 -16.78 12.70 -40.35
N SER A 455 -17.90 13.18 -39.81
CA SER A 455 -17.90 14.09 -38.65
C SER A 455 -19.03 13.80 -37.67
N ILE A 456 -18.81 14.15 -36.40
CA ILE A 456 -19.81 14.15 -35.33
C ILE A 456 -19.84 15.55 -34.73
N SER A 457 -20.99 16.21 -34.75
CA SER A 457 -21.22 17.51 -34.12
C SER A 457 -22.32 17.41 -33.06
N ILE A 458 -22.10 18.04 -31.91
CA ILE A 458 -23.02 18.09 -30.77
C ILE A 458 -23.15 19.56 -30.36
N LEU A 459 -24.40 20.01 -30.22
CA LEU A 459 -24.77 21.42 -30.18
C LEU A 459 -24.24 22.20 -28.96
N ASP A 460 -24.42 21.67 -27.74
CA ASP A 460 -24.08 22.39 -26.50
C ASP A 460 -23.00 21.67 -25.65
N GLY A 461 -22.42 20.57 -26.17
CA GLY A 461 -21.30 19.83 -25.54
C GLY A 461 -21.54 19.18 -24.16
N SER A 462 -22.66 19.48 -23.48
CA SER A 462 -23.03 18.89 -22.18
C SER A 462 -23.78 17.58 -22.37
N ILE A 463 -23.17 16.46 -21.96
CA ILE A 463 -23.73 15.12 -22.13
C ILE A 463 -23.93 14.47 -20.76
N GLY A 464 -25.13 13.97 -20.49
CA GLY A 464 -25.36 13.07 -19.36
C GLY A 464 -25.33 11.63 -19.84
N TYR A 465 -24.37 10.88 -19.35
CA TYR A 465 -24.18 9.48 -19.74
C TYR A 465 -24.59 8.53 -18.63
N VAL A 466 -25.41 7.52 -18.99
CA VAL A 466 -25.73 6.38 -18.14
C VAL A 466 -25.13 5.13 -18.78
N PRO A 467 -24.02 4.58 -18.22
CA PRO A 467 -23.37 3.40 -18.76
C PRO A 467 -24.17 2.12 -18.51
N GLN A 468 -23.97 1.13 -19.38
CA GLN A 468 -24.52 -0.22 -19.19
C GLN A 468 -24.00 -0.88 -17.91
N GLN A 469 -22.71 -0.69 -17.60
CA GLN A 469 -22.14 -1.05 -16.31
C GLN A 469 -22.15 0.18 -15.38
N PRO A 470 -23.02 0.21 -14.37
CA PRO A 470 -23.17 1.41 -13.54
C PRO A 470 -21.89 1.71 -12.75
N TRP A 471 -21.49 2.99 -12.78
CA TRP A 471 -20.36 3.50 -12.03
C TRP A 471 -20.86 4.33 -10.84
N VAL A 472 -20.50 3.90 -9.63
CA VAL A 472 -20.91 4.55 -8.37
C VAL A 472 -19.64 4.84 -7.57
N ILE A 473 -19.53 6.05 -7.05
CA ILE A 473 -18.40 6.48 -6.25
C ILE A 473 -18.57 6.10 -4.78
N ASN A 474 -17.46 5.91 -4.05
CA ASN A 474 -17.44 5.64 -2.62
C ASN A 474 -17.74 6.92 -1.83
N ALA A 475 -19.02 7.30 -1.81
CA ALA A 475 -19.56 8.46 -1.12
C ALA A 475 -21.01 8.15 -0.69
N PRO A 476 -21.64 9.01 0.13
CA PRO A 476 -23.08 8.96 0.35
C PRO A 476 -23.89 8.89 -0.96
N LEU A 477 -25.10 8.34 -0.90
CA LEU A 477 -25.99 8.27 -2.07
C LEU A 477 -26.29 9.67 -2.62
N ARG A 478 -26.51 10.65 -1.73
CA ARG A 478 -26.68 12.06 -2.11
C ARG A 478 -25.51 12.56 -2.96
N ASP A 479 -24.27 12.41 -2.50
CA ASP A 479 -23.07 12.88 -3.21
C ASP A 479 -22.88 12.18 -4.56
N ASN A 480 -23.27 10.92 -4.66
CA ASN A 480 -23.28 10.17 -5.91
C ASN A 480 -24.23 10.77 -6.95
N VAL A 481 -25.36 11.33 -6.54
CA VAL A 481 -26.33 11.99 -7.43
C VAL A 481 -25.88 13.41 -7.77
N LEU A 482 -25.41 14.17 -6.77
CA LEU A 482 -24.99 15.56 -6.92
C LEU A 482 -23.70 15.72 -7.75
N MET A 483 -22.73 14.82 -7.59
CA MET A 483 -21.41 14.88 -8.25
C MET A 483 -20.69 16.22 -8.07
N GLY A 484 -20.83 16.83 -6.89
CA GLY A 484 -20.20 18.12 -6.53
C GLY A 484 -20.98 19.37 -6.97
N LYS A 485 -22.19 19.22 -7.53
CA LYS A 485 -23.14 20.34 -7.70
C LYS A 485 -23.79 20.73 -6.36
N GLU A 486 -24.29 21.96 -6.29
CA GLU A 486 -25.07 22.44 -5.15
C GLU A 486 -26.33 21.59 -4.93
N PHE A 487 -26.73 21.42 -3.68
CA PHE A 487 -27.92 20.67 -3.30
C PHE A 487 -29.17 21.54 -3.42
N ASP A 488 -30.01 21.22 -4.39
CA ASP A 488 -31.34 21.77 -4.60
C ASP A 488 -32.37 20.72 -4.17
N GLU A 489 -33.07 21.00 -3.08
CA GLU A 489 -33.97 20.04 -2.43
C GLU A 489 -35.12 19.61 -3.33
N ASP A 490 -35.76 20.55 -4.02
CA ASP A 490 -36.92 20.29 -4.89
C ASP A 490 -36.51 19.47 -6.12
N LEU A 491 -35.38 19.83 -6.75
CA LEU A 491 -34.84 19.07 -7.87
C LEU A 491 -34.36 17.67 -7.42
N TYR A 492 -33.72 17.57 -6.27
CA TYR A 492 -33.21 16.30 -5.77
C TYR A 492 -34.34 15.29 -5.52
N TYR A 493 -35.38 15.68 -4.77
CA TYR A 493 -36.48 14.76 -4.46
C TYR A 493 -37.33 14.42 -5.70
N SER A 494 -37.54 15.36 -6.61
CA SER A 494 -38.23 15.05 -7.87
C SER A 494 -37.46 14.03 -8.73
N VAL A 495 -36.12 14.13 -8.77
CA VAL A 495 -35.25 13.17 -9.46
C VAL A 495 -35.26 11.80 -8.79
N ILE A 496 -35.17 11.76 -7.45
CA ILE A 496 -35.22 10.51 -6.66
C ILE A 496 -36.56 9.79 -6.86
N SER A 497 -37.67 10.54 -6.85
CA SER A 497 -39.01 10.02 -7.10
C SER A 497 -39.13 9.43 -8.49
N ALA A 498 -38.73 10.19 -9.53
CA ALA A 498 -38.78 9.73 -10.91
C ALA A 498 -37.94 8.46 -11.13
N ALA A 499 -36.73 8.40 -10.54
CA ALA A 499 -35.86 7.23 -10.61
C ALA A 499 -36.34 6.04 -9.75
N ALA A 500 -37.49 6.15 -9.08
CA ALA A 500 -38.08 5.14 -8.20
C ALA A 500 -37.19 4.73 -7.02
N LEU A 501 -36.37 5.64 -6.48
CA LEU A 501 -35.41 5.33 -5.40
C LEU A 501 -35.99 5.49 -3.98
N GLU A 502 -37.20 6.05 -3.83
CA GLU A 502 -37.81 6.34 -2.52
C GLU A 502 -37.89 5.12 -1.60
N GLN A 503 -38.34 3.98 -2.14
CA GLN A 503 -38.45 2.74 -1.37
C GLN A 503 -37.08 2.21 -0.96
N ASP A 504 -36.06 2.39 -1.80
CA ASP A 504 -34.69 1.98 -1.47
C ASP A 504 -34.12 2.86 -0.36
N LEU A 505 -34.34 4.18 -0.41
CA LEU A 505 -33.91 5.11 0.64
C LEU A 505 -34.54 4.77 2.00
N ASN A 506 -35.81 4.37 2.03
CA ASN A 506 -36.49 3.98 3.27
C ASN A 506 -35.91 2.71 3.92
N VAL A 507 -35.26 1.85 3.14
CA VAL A 507 -34.62 0.62 3.63
C VAL A 507 -33.19 0.90 4.10
N LEU A 508 -32.55 1.96 3.61
CA LEU A 508 -31.19 2.32 4.00
C LEU A 508 -31.17 2.92 5.43
N PRO A 509 -30.21 2.54 6.28
CA PRO A 509 -30.19 2.91 7.69
C PRO A 509 -30.08 4.42 7.96
N ALA A 510 -29.50 5.19 7.04
CA ALA A 510 -29.45 6.66 7.12
C ALA A 510 -30.02 7.34 5.87
N GLY A 511 -30.95 6.69 5.16
CA GLY A 511 -31.53 7.25 3.94
C GLY A 511 -30.47 7.55 2.88
N ASP A 512 -30.50 8.76 2.33
CA ASP A 512 -29.61 9.24 1.28
C ASP A 512 -28.19 9.63 1.77
N GLU A 513 -28.00 9.80 3.08
CA GLU A 513 -26.68 9.98 3.71
C GLU A 513 -25.93 8.66 3.95
N THR A 514 -26.55 7.54 3.58
CA THR A 514 -25.93 6.21 3.70
C THR A 514 -24.75 6.06 2.75
N GLU A 515 -23.61 5.62 3.27
CA GLU A 515 -22.43 5.30 2.47
C GLU A 515 -22.66 4.03 1.64
N ILE A 516 -22.54 4.16 0.32
CA ILE A 516 -22.80 3.06 -0.62
C ILE A 516 -21.61 2.07 -0.69
N GLY A 517 -20.40 2.51 -0.31
CA GLY A 517 -19.18 1.70 -0.34
C GLY A 517 -18.54 1.63 -1.73
N GLU A 518 -17.30 1.10 -1.79
CA GLU A 518 -16.54 0.98 -3.05
C GLU A 518 -17.31 0.15 -4.09
N ARG A 519 -17.44 0.68 -5.32
CA ARG A 519 -18.26 0.10 -6.42
C ARG A 519 -19.72 -0.15 -6.05
N GLY A 520 -20.21 0.47 -4.99
CA GLY A 520 -21.55 0.29 -4.43
C GLY A 520 -21.88 -1.14 -4.04
N ILE A 521 -21.00 -1.82 -3.33
CA ILE A 521 -21.23 -3.18 -2.83
C ILE A 521 -22.54 -3.33 -2.03
N ASN A 522 -23.05 -2.24 -1.44
CA ASN A 522 -24.30 -2.23 -0.67
C ASN A 522 -25.56 -2.14 -1.54
N LEU A 523 -25.43 -1.91 -2.86
CA LEU A 523 -26.55 -1.77 -3.78
C LEU A 523 -26.68 -2.96 -4.73
N SER A 524 -27.91 -3.35 -5.04
CA SER A 524 -28.22 -4.30 -6.11
C SER A 524 -27.92 -3.70 -7.50
N GLY A 525 -27.81 -4.54 -8.53
CA GLY A 525 -27.57 -4.06 -9.91
C GLY A 525 -28.60 -3.01 -10.36
N GLY A 526 -29.89 -3.28 -10.15
CA GLY A 526 -30.97 -2.34 -10.47
C GLY A 526 -30.96 -1.07 -9.61
N GLN A 527 -30.51 -1.11 -8.36
CA GLN A 527 -30.31 0.08 -7.54
C GLN A 527 -29.17 0.95 -8.07
N LYS A 528 -28.04 0.36 -8.44
CA LYS A 528 -26.91 1.10 -9.03
C LYS A 528 -27.30 1.80 -10.33
N GLN A 529 -28.06 1.12 -11.19
CA GLN A 529 -28.53 1.68 -12.45
C GLN A 529 -29.43 2.90 -12.22
N ARG A 530 -30.36 2.81 -11.25
CA ARG A 530 -31.24 3.93 -10.85
C ARG A 530 -30.46 5.11 -10.24
N VAL A 531 -29.41 4.85 -9.46
CA VAL A 531 -28.52 5.93 -8.97
C VAL A 531 -27.78 6.62 -10.11
N CYS A 532 -27.26 5.89 -11.11
CA CYS A 532 -26.65 6.50 -12.29
C CYS A 532 -27.65 7.33 -13.11
N LEU A 533 -28.91 6.86 -13.20
CA LEU A 533 -29.97 7.61 -13.86
C LEU A 533 -30.33 8.89 -13.10
N ALA A 534 -30.47 8.82 -11.78
CA ALA A 534 -30.69 9.99 -10.93
C ALA A 534 -29.56 11.01 -11.07
N ARG A 535 -28.30 10.56 -11.10
CA ARG A 535 -27.14 11.43 -11.38
C ARG A 535 -27.26 12.14 -12.74
N ALA A 536 -27.61 11.42 -13.80
CA ALA A 536 -27.76 12.01 -15.12
C ALA A 536 -28.89 13.05 -15.16
N LEU A 537 -30.02 12.75 -14.52
CA LEU A 537 -31.15 13.68 -14.38
C LEU A 537 -30.76 14.96 -13.64
N TYR A 538 -30.14 14.83 -12.48
CA TYR A 538 -29.71 15.97 -11.66
C TYR A 538 -28.65 16.83 -12.39
N ALA A 539 -27.81 16.21 -13.22
CA ALA A 539 -26.85 16.94 -14.04
C ALA A 539 -27.51 17.88 -15.07
N CYS A 540 -28.76 17.64 -15.46
CA CYS A 540 -29.53 18.44 -16.42
C CYS A 540 -28.76 18.77 -17.73
N PRO A 541 -28.19 17.76 -18.43
CA PRO A 541 -27.48 17.96 -19.69
C PRO A 541 -28.41 18.40 -20.83
N SER A 542 -27.84 18.87 -21.94
CA SER A 542 -28.58 19.11 -23.18
C SER A 542 -28.88 17.81 -23.95
N LEU A 543 -27.97 16.83 -23.86
CA LEU A 543 -28.12 15.50 -24.46
C LEU A 543 -27.97 14.39 -23.41
N PHE A 544 -28.97 13.51 -23.31
CA PHE A 544 -28.90 12.27 -22.56
C PHE A 544 -28.48 11.12 -23.45
N VAL A 545 -27.50 10.34 -23.00
CA VAL A 545 -27.03 9.12 -23.65
C VAL A 545 -27.21 7.96 -22.66
N LEU A 546 -28.16 7.07 -22.96
CA LEU A 546 -28.59 6.00 -22.08
C LEU A 546 -28.25 4.64 -22.71
N ASP A 547 -27.32 3.91 -22.10
CA ASP A 547 -26.86 2.60 -22.57
C ASP A 547 -27.52 1.48 -21.75
N ASP A 548 -28.68 1.02 -22.22
CA ASP A 548 -29.48 -0.06 -21.60
C ASP A 548 -29.78 0.12 -20.10
N PRO A 549 -30.37 1.27 -19.68
CA PRO A 549 -30.59 1.62 -18.28
C PRO A 549 -31.63 0.77 -17.55
N LEU A 550 -32.37 -0.10 -18.24
CA LEU A 550 -33.53 -0.82 -17.69
C LEU A 550 -33.32 -2.34 -17.56
N SER A 551 -32.18 -2.86 -18.00
CA SER A 551 -31.89 -4.31 -18.06
C SER A 551 -31.87 -5.03 -16.71
N ALA A 552 -31.53 -4.33 -15.62
CA ALA A 552 -31.38 -4.91 -14.28
C ALA A 552 -32.58 -4.62 -13.35
N VAL A 553 -33.70 -4.14 -13.90
CA VAL A 553 -34.87 -3.64 -13.15
C VAL A 553 -36.11 -4.46 -13.55
N ASP A 554 -37.03 -4.67 -12.60
CA ASP A 554 -38.29 -5.37 -12.89
C ASP A 554 -39.19 -4.57 -13.84
N SER A 555 -40.13 -5.24 -14.53
CA SER A 555 -40.96 -4.65 -15.58
C SER A 555 -41.76 -3.43 -15.11
N HIS A 556 -42.36 -3.50 -13.92
CA HIS A 556 -43.15 -2.40 -13.36
C HIS A 556 -42.28 -1.18 -13.03
N VAL A 557 -41.12 -1.37 -12.37
CA VAL A 557 -40.20 -0.26 -12.08
C VAL A 557 -39.58 0.29 -13.38
N ALA A 558 -39.31 -0.55 -14.37
CA ALA A 558 -38.82 -0.13 -15.68
C ALA A 558 -39.85 0.77 -16.40
N GLN A 559 -41.14 0.40 -16.36
CA GLN A 559 -42.24 1.23 -16.89
C GLN A 559 -42.29 2.60 -16.20
N HIS A 560 -42.26 2.60 -14.86
CA HIS A 560 -42.27 3.84 -14.07
C HIS A 560 -41.09 4.76 -14.44
N ILE A 561 -39.89 4.21 -14.58
CA ILE A 561 -38.70 4.99 -14.99
C ILE A 561 -38.88 5.52 -16.42
N PHE A 562 -39.41 4.72 -17.34
CA PHE A 562 -39.63 5.14 -18.71
C PHE A 562 -40.59 6.35 -18.77
N ASP A 563 -41.72 6.25 -18.07
CA ASP A 563 -42.76 7.28 -18.07
C ASP A 563 -42.32 8.55 -17.33
N ASN A 564 -41.74 8.41 -16.13
CA ASN A 564 -41.43 9.55 -15.27
C ASN A 564 -40.03 10.15 -15.51
N CYS A 565 -39.03 9.34 -15.86
CA CYS A 565 -37.69 9.86 -16.19
C CYS A 565 -37.55 10.18 -17.67
N ILE A 566 -37.68 9.17 -18.55
CA ILE A 566 -37.26 9.27 -19.95
C ILE A 566 -38.26 10.12 -20.76
N VAL A 567 -39.55 9.85 -20.60
CA VAL A 567 -40.62 10.61 -21.26
C VAL A 567 -41.08 11.81 -20.42
N GLY A 568 -40.88 11.76 -19.10
CA GLY A 568 -41.24 12.82 -18.14
C GLY A 568 -40.17 13.90 -17.97
N LEU A 569 -39.34 13.80 -16.93
CA LEU A 569 -38.37 14.85 -16.58
C LEU A 569 -37.36 15.16 -17.68
N MET A 570 -37.00 14.19 -18.51
CA MET A 570 -36.09 14.41 -19.63
C MET A 570 -36.79 14.99 -20.88
N ALA A 571 -38.12 15.11 -20.93
CA ALA A 571 -38.94 15.42 -22.12
C ALA A 571 -38.44 16.60 -22.97
N LYS A 572 -37.95 17.65 -22.31
CA LYS A 572 -37.51 18.89 -22.98
C LYS A 572 -36.07 18.84 -23.50
N ARG A 573 -35.35 17.74 -23.31
CA ARG A 573 -33.93 17.57 -23.67
C ARG A 573 -33.78 16.47 -24.71
N SER A 574 -32.71 16.49 -25.51
CA SER A 574 -32.46 15.40 -26.45
C SER A 574 -32.06 14.12 -25.73
N ARG A 575 -32.54 12.96 -26.22
CA ARG A 575 -32.33 11.66 -25.57
C ARG A 575 -31.98 10.60 -26.60
N ILE A 576 -30.94 9.81 -26.31
CA ILE A 576 -30.58 8.60 -27.03
C ILE A 576 -30.71 7.43 -26.09
N LEU A 577 -31.56 6.46 -26.43
CA LEU A 577 -31.82 5.27 -25.64
C LEU A 577 -31.43 4.03 -26.43
N VAL A 578 -30.40 3.33 -25.97
CA VAL A 578 -30.16 1.94 -26.36
C VAL A 578 -30.93 1.05 -25.38
N THR A 579 -31.75 0.13 -25.89
CA THR A 579 -32.51 -0.80 -25.06
C THR A 579 -32.70 -2.13 -25.78
N HIS A 580 -32.72 -3.22 -25.00
CA HIS A 580 -33.09 -4.56 -25.46
C HIS A 580 -34.57 -4.89 -25.19
N ARG A 581 -35.26 -4.05 -24.41
CA ARG A 581 -36.68 -4.17 -24.03
C ARG A 581 -37.57 -3.70 -25.17
N VAL A 582 -38.23 -4.64 -25.85
CA VAL A 582 -38.96 -4.35 -27.10
C VAL A 582 -40.31 -3.66 -26.86
N ASP A 583 -40.92 -3.92 -25.70
CA ASP A 583 -42.09 -3.27 -25.14
C ASP A 583 -41.97 -1.73 -25.16
N LEU A 584 -40.80 -1.20 -24.79
CA LEU A 584 -40.56 0.24 -24.64
C LEU A 584 -40.17 0.94 -25.95
N ILE A 585 -39.84 0.18 -27.00
CA ILE A 585 -39.39 0.74 -28.29
C ILE A 585 -40.57 1.35 -29.06
N ARG A 586 -41.79 0.81 -28.90
CA ARG A 586 -42.99 1.32 -29.58
C ARG A 586 -43.30 2.78 -29.26
N ALA A 587 -42.97 3.22 -28.06
CA ALA A 587 -43.19 4.60 -27.61
C ALA A 587 -42.14 5.60 -28.14
N ALA A 588 -41.06 5.13 -28.78
CA ALA A 588 -40.01 5.99 -29.32
C ALA A 588 -40.43 6.59 -30.68
N PRO A 589 -40.40 7.93 -30.82
CA PRO A 589 -40.83 8.61 -32.06
C PRO A 589 -39.87 8.38 -33.23
N TYR A 590 -38.61 8.02 -32.96
CA TYR A 590 -37.61 7.72 -33.98
C TYR A 590 -36.72 6.56 -33.54
N ILE A 591 -36.57 5.56 -34.41
CA ILE A 591 -35.84 4.33 -34.12
C ILE A 591 -34.78 4.09 -35.20
N ILE A 592 -33.60 3.65 -34.78
CA ILE A 592 -32.49 3.21 -35.65
C ILE A 592 -32.21 1.73 -35.37
N ALA A 593 -32.32 0.90 -36.40
CA ALA A 593 -31.92 -0.50 -36.36
C ALA A 593 -30.45 -0.64 -36.81
N LEU A 594 -29.59 -1.12 -35.92
CA LEU A 594 -28.17 -1.32 -36.16
C LEU A 594 -27.85 -2.81 -36.35
N GLY A 595 -27.18 -3.15 -37.45
CA GLY A 595 -26.77 -4.53 -37.78
C GLY A 595 -25.39 -4.57 -38.40
N GLN A 596 -24.52 -5.47 -37.92
CA GLN A 596 -23.15 -5.66 -38.41
C GLN A 596 -22.34 -4.34 -38.54
N GLY A 597 -22.56 -3.40 -37.63
CA GLY A 597 -21.87 -2.11 -37.64
C GLY A 597 -22.36 -1.11 -38.69
N ARG A 598 -23.55 -1.30 -39.27
CA ARG A 598 -24.22 -0.37 -40.20
C ARG A 598 -25.65 -0.10 -39.76
N ILE A 599 -26.19 1.04 -40.16
CA ILE A 599 -27.63 1.32 -40.02
C ILE A 599 -28.35 0.48 -41.08
N LEU A 600 -29.22 -0.43 -40.64
CA LEU A 600 -30.07 -1.24 -41.51
C LEU A 600 -31.28 -0.43 -41.98
N ALA A 601 -31.93 0.26 -41.05
CA ALA A 601 -33.11 1.07 -41.29
C ALA A 601 -33.28 2.14 -40.21
N GLN A 602 -34.01 3.20 -40.56
CA GLN A 602 -34.32 4.33 -39.68
C GLN A 602 -35.72 4.85 -39.98
N GLY A 603 -36.52 5.15 -38.95
CA GLY A 603 -37.89 5.61 -39.12
C GLY A 603 -38.71 5.48 -37.85
N THR A 604 -40.04 5.64 -37.98
CA THR A 604 -40.98 5.29 -36.91
C THR A 604 -41.12 3.77 -36.81
N TYR A 605 -41.65 3.29 -35.68
CA TYR A 605 -41.89 1.85 -35.47
C TYR A 605 -42.69 1.21 -36.62
N GLU A 606 -43.80 1.84 -37.01
CA GLU A 606 -44.67 1.37 -38.10
C GLU A 606 -43.93 1.29 -39.45
N GLN A 607 -43.04 2.24 -39.74
CA GLN A 607 -42.24 2.25 -40.97
C GLN A 607 -41.21 1.12 -41.00
N LEU A 608 -40.57 0.83 -39.86
CA LEU A 608 -39.58 -0.24 -39.75
C LEU A 608 -40.21 -1.62 -39.89
N VAL A 609 -41.37 -1.83 -39.26
CA VAL A 609 -42.14 -3.08 -39.39
C VAL A 609 -42.61 -3.26 -40.84
N ALA A 610 -43.11 -2.21 -41.49
CA ALA A 610 -43.50 -2.25 -42.90
C ALA A 610 -42.33 -2.54 -43.86
N GLN A 611 -41.09 -2.22 -43.47
CA GLN A 611 -39.86 -2.55 -44.21
C GLN A 611 -39.37 -3.98 -43.97
N GLY A 612 -40.05 -4.77 -43.14
CA GLY A 612 -39.68 -6.17 -42.85
C GLY A 612 -38.44 -6.30 -41.96
N VAL A 613 -38.12 -5.27 -41.17
CA VAL A 613 -37.02 -5.33 -40.21
C VAL A 613 -37.47 -6.16 -39.01
N ASP A 614 -36.82 -7.29 -38.78
CA ASP A 614 -37.06 -8.10 -37.59
C ASP A 614 -36.55 -7.36 -36.34
N LEU A 615 -37.49 -6.78 -35.61
CA LEU A 615 -37.25 -6.07 -34.35
C LEU A 615 -37.34 -7.00 -33.12
N GLY A 616 -37.47 -8.32 -33.33
CA GLY A 616 -37.52 -9.32 -32.25
C GLY A 616 -38.90 -9.62 -31.67
N LEU A 617 -39.98 -9.03 -32.21
CA LEU A 617 -41.33 -9.12 -31.65
C LEU A 617 -42.04 -10.47 -31.87
N GLU A 618 -41.69 -11.25 -32.90
CA GLU A 618 -42.42 -12.50 -33.19
C GLU A 618 -42.23 -13.61 -32.14
N ALA A 619 -41.20 -13.48 -31.29
CA ALA A 619 -40.93 -14.41 -30.19
C ALA A 619 -41.62 -14.02 -28.87
N GLU A 620 -41.70 -12.73 -28.54
CA GLU A 620 -42.27 -12.24 -27.26
C GLU A 620 -43.80 -12.07 -27.32
N ILE A 621 -44.39 -11.73 -28.47
CA ILE A 621 -45.86 -11.59 -28.59
C ILE A 621 -46.58 -12.93 -28.32
N LYS A 622 -45.94 -14.07 -28.62
CA LYS A 622 -46.49 -15.40 -28.28
C LYS A 622 -46.44 -15.70 -26.79
N GLU A 623 -45.54 -15.08 -26.02
CA GLU A 623 -45.47 -15.24 -24.57
C GLU A 623 -46.41 -14.25 -23.86
N GLU A 624 -46.55 -13.01 -24.36
CA GLU A 624 -47.46 -11.99 -23.81
C GLU A 624 -48.95 -12.33 -24.06
N GLU A 625 -49.33 -12.84 -25.24
CA GLU A 625 -50.71 -13.30 -25.50
C GLU A 625 -51.10 -14.50 -24.60
N GLU A 626 -50.13 -15.32 -24.17
CA GLU A 626 -50.34 -16.42 -23.21
C GLU A 626 -50.38 -15.97 -21.73
N GLU A 627 -49.89 -14.76 -21.42
CA GLU A 627 -49.92 -14.16 -20.08
C GLU A 627 -51.15 -13.25 -19.88
N GLU A 628 -51.56 -12.46 -20.89
CA GLU A 628 -52.77 -11.62 -20.82
C GLU A 628 -54.06 -12.47 -20.71
N GLU A 629 -54.13 -13.64 -21.37
CA GLU A 629 -55.24 -14.59 -21.20
C GLU A 629 -55.30 -15.24 -19.80
N LYS A 630 -54.21 -15.16 -19.02
CA LYS A 630 -54.15 -15.65 -17.63
C LYS A 630 -54.46 -14.55 -16.63
N GLU A 631 -54.08 -13.30 -16.88
CA GLU A 631 -54.36 -12.16 -16.00
C GLU A 631 -55.83 -11.74 -16.02
N GLU A 632 -56.52 -11.77 -17.17
CA GLU A 632 -57.97 -11.52 -17.24
C GLU A 632 -58.81 -12.55 -16.45
N LYS A 633 -58.28 -13.77 -16.23
CA LYS A 633 -58.93 -14.80 -15.42
C LYS A 633 -58.69 -14.64 -13.91
N GLU A 634 -57.66 -13.91 -13.49
CA GLU A 634 -57.38 -13.62 -12.07
C GLU A 634 -58.06 -12.33 -11.57
N GLU A 635 -58.26 -11.33 -12.43
CA GLU A 635 -58.94 -10.09 -12.06
C GLU A 635 -60.43 -10.29 -11.69
N ALA A 636 -61.07 -11.32 -12.27
CA ALA A 636 -62.44 -11.70 -11.91
C ALA A 636 -62.56 -12.30 -10.49
N LYS A 637 -61.46 -12.68 -9.83
CA LYS A 637 -61.46 -13.23 -8.46
C LYS A 637 -61.04 -12.22 -7.37
N LYS A 638 -60.41 -11.09 -7.72
CA LYS A 638 -59.90 -10.10 -6.74
C LYS A 638 -60.95 -9.15 -6.17
N LYS A 639 -62.13 -9.03 -6.79
CA LYS A 639 -63.23 -8.16 -6.29
C LYS A 639 -63.93 -8.63 -5.00
N SER A 640 -63.53 -9.75 -4.39
CA SER A 640 -64.11 -10.27 -3.13
C SER A 640 -63.22 -10.05 -1.89
N ALA A 641 -61.99 -9.55 -2.03
CA ALA A 641 -61.03 -9.46 -0.93
C ALA A 641 -60.81 -8.04 -0.38
N GLU A 642 -61.33 -7.00 -1.04
CA GLU A 642 -61.07 -5.60 -0.68
C GLU A 642 -61.92 -5.08 0.49
N GLU A 643 -62.95 -5.81 0.95
CA GLU A 643 -63.77 -5.39 2.10
C GLU A 643 -63.23 -5.83 3.48
N ARG A 644 -62.12 -6.59 3.55
CA ARG A 644 -61.54 -7.06 4.84
C ARG A 644 -60.33 -6.28 5.35
N VAL A 645 -59.80 -5.32 4.59
CA VAL A 645 -58.54 -4.63 4.92
C VAL A 645 -58.74 -3.27 5.60
N GLN A 646 -59.97 -2.73 5.64
CA GLN A 646 -60.24 -1.44 6.30
C GLN A 646 -60.45 -1.51 7.83
N ALA A 647 -60.51 -2.70 8.44
CA ALA A 647 -60.74 -2.85 9.88
C ALA A 647 -59.47 -2.97 10.76
N LEU A 648 -58.25 -2.95 10.18
CA LEU A 648 -57.00 -3.13 10.93
C LEU A 648 -56.11 -1.87 11.03
N LYS A 649 -56.60 -0.70 10.58
CA LYS A 649 -55.85 0.58 10.62
C LYS A 649 -56.12 1.47 11.84
N ALA A 650 -56.74 0.95 12.90
CA ALA A 650 -56.93 1.68 14.15
C ALA A 650 -56.18 0.99 15.30
N GLY A 651 -54.90 1.33 15.48
CA GLY A 651 -54.16 0.94 16.68
C GLY A 651 -52.67 0.74 16.48
N SER A 652 -51.89 1.81 16.44
CA SER A 652 -50.55 1.84 17.04
C SER A 652 -50.05 3.29 17.13
N SER A 653 -50.17 3.83 18.33
CA SER A 653 -49.57 5.07 18.77
C SER A 653 -48.05 4.95 18.84
N SER A 654 -47.36 5.94 18.29
CA SER A 654 -45.93 6.17 18.38
C SER A 654 -45.42 6.12 19.84
N GLN A 655 -44.41 5.29 20.09
CA GLN A 655 -43.53 5.44 21.25
C GLN A 655 -42.07 5.34 20.83
N ASN A 656 -41.41 6.50 20.91
CA ASN A 656 -40.01 6.79 21.21
C ASN A 656 -39.02 5.61 21.16
N LEU A 657 -38.20 5.57 20.11
CA LEU A 657 -36.90 4.91 20.12
C LEU A 657 -35.80 5.97 20.27
N LYS A 658 -35.02 5.76 21.33
CA LYS A 658 -33.94 6.61 21.81
C LYS A 658 -32.81 6.71 20.79
N GLU A 659 -32.30 7.92 20.63
CA GLU A 659 -31.02 8.23 20.01
C GLU A 659 -29.88 7.46 20.70
N GLY A 660 -29.03 6.81 19.90
CA GLY A 660 -27.89 6.06 20.42
C GLY A 660 -27.00 5.38 19.38
N LYS A 661 -26.11 6.19 18.77
CA LYS A 661 -24.79 5.88 18.18
C LYS A 661 -24.69 5.00 16.91
N GLY A 662 -24.13 5.64 15.87
CA GLY A 662 -23.55 5.04 14.66
C GLY A 662 -24.24 5.51 13.39
N LYS A 663 -23.85 6.67 12.83
CA LYS A 663 -24.37 7.20 11.57
C LYS A 663 -24.17 6.18 10.43
N GLY A 664 -25.25 5.62 9.90
CA GLY A 664 -25.42 5.19 8.49
C GLY A 664 -24.47 4.16 7.87
N SER A 665 -23.39 3.71 8.51
CA SER A 665 -22.44 2.78 7.87
C SER A 665 -22.95 1.34 7.96
N LEU A 666 -23.24 0.72 6.81
CA LEU A 666 -23.67 -0.67 6.69
C LEU A 666 -22.53 -1.67 6.90
N MET A 667 -21.30 -1.22 6.65
CA MET A 667 -20.07 -1.93 6.94
C MET A 667 -19.61 -1.57 8.34
N GLU A 668 -19.13 -2.55 9.10
CA GLU A 668 -18.32 -2.21 10.27
C GLU A 668 -17.11 -1.42 9.79
N GLU A 669 -17.02 -0.15 10.20
CA GLU A 669 -15.76 0.57 10.21
C GLU A 669 -14.75 -0.36 10.86
N GLU A 670 -13.59 -0.54 10.23
CA GLU A 670 -12.54 -1.39 10.77
C GLU A 670 -12.35 -1.03 12.25
N GLU A 671 -12.68 -1.95 13.17
CA GLU A 671 -12.44 -1.77 14.59
C GLU A 671 -10.92 -1.74 14.79
N ARG A 672 -10.40 -0.52 14.73
CA ARG A 672 -8.99 -0.21 14.87
C ARG A 672 -8.57 -0.73 16.23
N ALA A 673 -7.58 -1.62 16.26
CA ALA A 673 -6.83 -1.89 17.47
C ALA A 673 -6.13 -0.57 17.87
N SER A 674 -6.80 0.24 18.68
CA SER A 674 -6.28 1.49 19.19
C SER A 674 -5.43 1.17 20.42
N GLY A 675 -4.12 1.34 20.32
CA GLY A 675 -3.24 1.23 21.49
C GLY A 675 -1.90 0.57 21.20
N VAL A 676 -1.15 0.35 22.29
CA VAL A 676 0.04 -0.51 22.29
C VAL A 676 -0.46 -1.95 22.14
N VAL A 677 0.21 -2.75 21.31
CA VAL A 677 -0.07 -4.20 21.19
C VAL A 677 -0.08 -4.83 22.58
N LYS A 678 -1.12 -5.62 22.89
CA LYS A 678 -1.24 -6.29 24.17
C LYS A 678 -0.04 -7.22 24.40
N ALA A 679 0.54 -7.21 25.60
CA ALA A 679 1.63 -8.12 25.97
C ALA A 679 1.23 -9.61 25.80
N GLU A 680 -0.06 -9.90 25.84
CA GLU A 680 -0.63 -11.22 25.57
C GLU A 680 -0.34 -11.72 24.15
N THR A 681 -0.46 -10.86 23.13
CA THR A 681 -0.15 -11.20 21.73
C THR A 681 1.32 -11.57 21.55
N TYR A 682 2.24 -10.84 22.19
CA TYR A 682 3.67 -11.20 22.21
C TYR A 682 3.87 -12.59 22.83
N LYS A 683 3.19 -12.87 23.95
CA LYS A 683 3.29 -14.17 24.64
C LYS A 683 2.76 -15.31 23.78
N ILE A 684 1.68 -15.10 23.03
CA ILE A 684 1.10 -16.09 22.10
C ILE A 684 2.05 -16.36 20.94
N TYR A 685 2.65 -15.32 20.36
CA TYR A 685 3.64 -15.48 19.30
C TYR A 685 4.88 -16.27 19.79
N LEU A 686 5.46 -15.90 20.94
CA LEU A 686 6.61 -16.59 21.51
C LEU A 686 6.29 -18.04 21.90
N ARG A 687 5.09 -18.32 22.44
CA ARG A 687 4.62 -19.70 22.68
C ARG A 687 4.48 -20.49 21.38
N SER A 688 4.09 -19.84 20.29
CA SER A 688 3.92 -20.48 18.98
C SER A 688 5.25 -20.88 18.35
N ILE A 689 6.37 -20.23 18.71
CA ILE A 689 7.73 -20.64 18.33
C ILE A 689 8.14 -21.94 19.05
N GLY A 690 7.85 -22.03 20.35
CA GLY A 690 8.26 -23.15 21.21
C GLY A 690 9.47 -22.80 22.08
N VAL A 691 9.50 -23.34 23.31
CA VAL A 691 10.52 -23.04 24.33
C VAL A 691 11.89 -23.58 23.94
N ASP A 692 11.91 -24.72 23.25
CA ASP A 692 13.10 -25.39 22.70
C ASP A 692 13.86 -24.49 21.71
N MET A 693 13.16 -23.96 20.70
CA MET A 693 13.75 -23.07 19.70
C MET A 693 14.14 -21.72 20.32
N LEU A 694 13.32 -21.19 21.23
CA LEU A 694 13.58 -19.92 21.88
C LEU A 694 14.84 -19.97 22.77
N ALA A 695 15.04 -21.06 23.51
CA ALA A 695 16.25 -21.26 24.30
C ALA A 695 17.50 -21.29 23.41
N LEU A 696 17.45 -22.00 22.27
CA LEU A 696 18.57 -22.05 21.32
C LEU A 696 18.91 -20.69 20.73
N ILE A 697 17.90 -19.90 20.33
CA ILE A 697 18.09 -18.54 19.79
C ILE A 697 18.77 -17.62 20.81
N VAL A 698 18.30 -17.65 22.06
CA VAL A 698 18.86 -16.81 23.13
C VAL A 698 20.30 -17.23 23.43
N CYS A 699 20.54 -18.52 23.65
CA CYS A 699 21.88 -19.04 23.96
C CYS A 699 22.87 -18.77 22.83
N SER A 700 22.52 -19.04 21.57
CA SER A 700 23.43 -18.81 20.43
C SER A 700 23.73 -17.33 20.24
N GLY A 701 22.77 -16.42 20.48
CA GLY A 701 23.01 -14.98 20.45
C GLY A 701 23.98 -14.51 21.52
N VAL A 702 23.81 -14.93 22.77
CA VAL A 702 24.71 -14.55 23.88
C VAL A 702 26.13 -15.08 23.63
N VAL A 703 26.27 -16.33 23.18
CA VAL A 703 27.58 -16.91 22.86
C VAL A 703 28.23 -16.19 21.67
N GLY A 704 27.43 -15.81 20.66
CA GLY A 704 27.93 -15.04 19.52
C GLY A 704 28.43 -13.65 19.89
N GLU A 705 27.70 -12.93 20.74
CA GLU A 705 28.14 -11.62 21.23
C GLU A 705 29.38 -11.73 22.12
N LEU A 706 29.43 -12.76 22.97
CA LEU A 706 30.62 -13.03 23.78
C LEU A 706 31.83 -13.30 22.88
N ALA A 707 31.68 -14.11 21.82
CA ALA A 707 32.74 -14.37 20.86
C ALA A 707 33.18 -13.09 20.11
N HIS A 708 32.24 -12.20 19.79
CA HIS A 708 32.53 -10.90 19.18
C HIS A 708 33.39 -10.02 20.10
N VAL A 709 32.99 -9.85 21.36
CA VAL A 709 33.75 -9.07 22.35
C VAL A 709 35.12 -9.70 22.61
N LEU A 710 35.20 -11.03 22.72
CA LEU A 710 36.46 -11.76 22.89
C LEU A 710 37.39 -11.61 21.68
N THR A 711 36.86 -11.55 20.46
CA THR A 711 37.65 -11.33 19.24
C THR A 711 38.34 -9.95 19.28
N GLY A 712 37.62 -8.90 19.69
CA GLY A 712 38.21 -7.57 19.84
C GLY A 712 39.18 -7.47 21.02
N TRP A 713 38.84 -8.10 22.15
CA TRP A 713 39.75 -8.19 23.30
C TRP A 713 41.04 -8.91 22.93
N TRP A 714 40.96 -9.98 22.12
CA TRP A 714 42.13 -10.73 21.66
C TRP A 714 43.04 -9.89 20.77
N ILE A 715 42.50 -9.06 19.87
CA ILE A 715 43.31 -8.09 19.09
C ILE A 715 44.01 -7.11 20.05
N SER A 716 43.30 -6.60 21.05
CA SER A 716 43.89 -5.70 22.05
C SER A 716 45.02 -6.36 22.84
N HIS A 717 44.83 -7.62 23.24
CA HIS A 717 45.83 -8.39 23.96
C HIS A 717 47.06 -8.68 23.09
N TRP A 718 46.84 -9.12 21.85
CA TRP A 718 47.90 -9.38 20.88
C TRP A 718 48.77 -8.14 20.65
N ALA A 719 48.15 -6.98 20.43
CA ALA A 719 48.86 -5.71 20.23
C ALA A 719 49.58 -5.19 21.50
N SER A 720 49.26 -5.73 22.69
CA SER A 720 49.88 -5.31 23.96
C SER A 720 51.13 -6.10 24.36
N GLN A 721 51.31 -7.31 23.82
CA GLN A 721 52.39 -8.25 24.20
C GLN A 721 53.66 -8.12 23.33
N GLU A 722 53.56 -7.50 22.15
CA GLU A 722 54.65 -7.50 21.15
C GLU A 722 55.75 -6.44 21.41
N SER A 723 55.78 -5.86 22.62
CA SER A 723 56.70 -4.77 22.98
C SER A 723 58.12 -5.22 23.34
N GLU A 724 58.42 -6.51 23.54
CA GLU A 724 59.73 -6.92 24.12
C GLU A 724 60.68 -7.83 23.29
N VAL A 725 60.31 -8.57 22.24
CA VAL A 725 61.29 -9.41 21.47
C VAL A 725 60.90 -9.59 19.99
N PRO A 726 61.84 -9.66 19.00
CA PRO A 726 61.51 -9.88 17.60
C PRO A 726 61.38 -11.37 17.23
N VAL A 727 60.22 -11.72 16.67
CA VAL A 727 59.92 -12.84 15.76
C VAL A 727 60.11 -14.26 16.34
N ASP A 728 59.01 -14.84 16.82
CA ASP A 728 58.88 -16.25 17.24
C ASP A 728 57.56 -16.89 16.72
N PRO A 729 57.42 -18.25 16.75
CA PRO A 729 56.19 -18.98 16.41
C PRO A 729 54.91 -18.55 17.15
N GLU A 730 55.02 -17.68 18.16
CA GLU A 730 53.90 -17.11 18.93
C GLU A 730 52.94 -16.27 18.08
N ASN A 731 53.40 -15.59 17.04
CA ASN A 731 52.50 -14.83 16.15
C ASN A 731 51.54 -15.73 15.35
N THR A 732 51.95 -16.95 15.03
CA THR A 732 51.07 -17.94 14.42
C THR A 732 50.00 -18.40 15.41
N PHE A 733 50.34 -18.50 16.70
CA PHE A 733 49.38 -18.83 17.75
C PHE A 733 48.33 -17.73 17.93
N TYR A 734 48.74 -16.45 18.03
CA TYR A 734 47.79 -15.33 18.14
C TYR A 734 46.83 -15.25 16.95
N LEU A 735 47.33 -15.47 15.73
CA LEU A 735 46.52 -15.49 14.51
C LEU A 735 45.52 -16.66 14.49
N LEU A 736 45.94 -17.87 14.89
CA LEU A 736 45.07 -19.06 14.93
C LEU A 736 43.93 -18.90 15.94
N VAL A 737 44.21 -18.33 17.12
CA VAL A 737 43.19 -18.07 18.14
C VAL A 737 42.20 -17.00 17.66
N TYR A 738 42.68 -15.96 16.98
CA TYR A 738 41.81 -14.96 16.35
C TYR A 738 40.87 -15.60 15.30
N ILE A 739 41.40 -16.47 14.43
CA ILE A 739 40.59 -17.21 13.45
C ILE A 739 39.53 -18.06 14.16
N LEU A 740 39.89 -18.74 15.26
CA LEU A 740 38.96 -19.56 16.02
C LEU A 740 37.80 -18.74 16.58
N PHE A 741 38.08 -17.57 17.19
CA PHE A 741 37.01 -16.69 17.69
C PHE A 741 36.15 -16.12 16.57
N ALA A 742 36.75 -15.68 15.46
CA ALA A 742 36.01 -15.17 14.31
C ALA A 742 35.10 -16.24 13.68
N LEU A 743 35.59 -17.49 13.54
CA LEU A 743 34.77 -18.60 13.04
C LEU A 743 33.69 -19.01 14.03
N SER A 744 33.96 -18.97 15.33
CA SER A 744 32.98 -19.22 16.39
C SER A 744 31.87 -18.16 16.36
N GLN A 745 32.22 -16.89 16.21
CA GLN A 745 31.27 -15.79 16.03
C GLN A 745 30.39 -16.03 14.78
N ALA A 746 31.01 -16.31 13.63
CA ALA A 746 30.29 -16.57 12.38
C ALA A 746 29.32 -17.77 12.50
N GLY A 747 29.77 -18.87 13.10
CA GLY A 747 28.97 -20.08 13.26
C GLY A 747 27.79 -19.90 14.23
N THR A 748 27.99 -19.18 15.32
CA THR A 748 26.92 -18.91 16.31
C THR A 748 25.85 -17.95 15.77
N ILE A 749 26.24 -16.94 15.00
CA ILE A 749 25.31 -16.08 14.25
C ILE A 749 24.51 -16.92 13.25
N PHE A 750 25.16 -17.80 12.47
CA PHE A 750 24.47 -18.67 11.52
C PHE A 750 23.40 -19.52 12.19
N ILE A 751 23.76 -20.17 13.30
CA ILE A 751 22.87 -21.00 14.10
C ILE A 751 21.66 -20.20 14.58
N ARG A 752 21.92 -19.01 15.16
CA ARG A 752 20.87 -18.10 15.64
C ARG A 752 19.88 -17.75 14.54
N ASP A 753 20.38 -17.26 13.39
CA ASP A 753 19.56 -16.75 12.30
C ASP A 753 18.71 -17.88 11.67
N VAL A 754 19.27 -19.08 11.55
CA VAL A 754 18.52 -20.28 11.09
C VAL A 754 17.40 -20.63 12.07
N PHE A 755 17.69 -20.72 13.37
CA PHE A 755 16.66 -21.08 14.35
C PHE A 755 15.59 -20.01 14.48
N LEU A 756 15.92 -18.74 14.35
CA LEU A 756 14.95 -17.66 14.35
C LEU A 756 14.03 -17.72 13.11
N ALA A 757 14.59 -17.96 11.92
CA ALA A 757 13.81 -18.13 10.70
C ALA A 757 12.86 -19.35 10.80
N LEU A 758 13.36 -20.50 11.28
CA LEU A 758 12.55 -21.70 11.45
C LEU A 758 11.48 -21.53 12.55
N GLY A 759 11.82 -20.86 13.65
CA GLY A 759 10.92 -20.54 14.74
C GLY A 759 9.77 -19.62 14.30
N GLY A 760 10.10 -18.56 13.56
CA GLY A 760 9.13 -17.65 12.95
C GLY A 760 8.16 -18.38 12.02
N LEU A 761 8.67 -19.27 11.16
CA LEU A 761 7.83 -20.08 10.26
C LEU A 761 6.92 -21.05 11.01
N ARG A 762 7.40 -21.66 12.11
CA ARG A 762 6.58 -22.52 12.97
C ARG A 762 5.43 -21.74 13.60
N ALA A 763 5.72 -20.55 14.13
CA ALA A 763 4.70 -19.68 14.70
C ALA A 763 3.67 -19.24 13.65
N SER A 764 4.16 -18.78 12.49
CA SER A 764 3.30 -18.28 11.42
C SER A 764 2.41 -19.36 10.79
N THR A 765 2.91 -20.60 10.65
CA THR A 765 2.11 -21.73 10.16
C THR A 765 1.00 -22.12 11.14
N ARG A 766 1.27 -22.07 12.45
CA ARG A 766 0.25 -22.32 13.48
C ARG A 766 -0.85 -21.27 13.45
N LEU A 767 -0.47 -19.98 13.36
CA LEU A 767 -1.41 -18.88 13.27
C LEU A 767 -2.27 -18.96 11.99
N HIS A 768 -1.66 -19.24 10.85
CA HIS A 768 -2.38 -19.44 9.59
C HIS A 768 -3.42 -20.56 9.68
N ASN A 769 -3.03 -21.72 10.22
CA ASN A 769 -3.92 -22.87 10.29
C ASN A 769 -5.06 -22.66 11.28
N ALA A 770 -4.82 -21.96 12.40
CA ALA A 770 -5.85 -21.57 13.35
C ALA A 770 -6.84 -20.57 12.73
N MET A 771 -6.32 -19.56 12.01
CA MET A 771 -7.15 -18.60 11.28
C MET A 771 -8.00 -19.27 10.19
N LEU A 772 -7.41 -20.17 9.39
CA LEU A 772 -8.16 -20.91 8.36
C LEU A 772 -9.29 -21.75 8.97
N ALA A 773 -9.01 -22.47 10.05
CA ALA A 773 -10.01 -23.29 10.73
C ALA A 773 -11.16 -22.46 11.32
N SER A 774 -10.84 -21.29 11.91
CA SER A 774 -11.84 -20.40 12.50
C SER A 774 -12.68 -19.70 11.44
N VAL A 775 -12.06 -19.16 10.38
CA VAL A 775 -12.78 -18.48 9.28
C VAL A 775 -13.74 -19.42 8.57
N ILE A 776 -13.33 -20.66 8.28
CA ILE A 776 -14.21 -21.63 7.61
C ILE A 776 -15.45 -21.94 8.44
N ARG A 777 -15.30 -22.04 9.77
CA ARG A 777 -16.42 -22.27 10.68
C ARG A 777 -17.17 -21.00 11.08
N ALA A 778 -16.83 -19.82 10.58
CA ALA A 778 -17.52 -18.59 10.92
C ALA A 778 -18.92 -18.54 10.27
N PRO A 779 -19.94 -17.93 10.92
CA PRO A 779 -21.31 -17.84 10.39
C PRO A 779 -21.39 -17.02 9.09
N MET A 780 -22.40 -17.28 8.25
CA MET A 780 -22.63 -16.46 7.03
C MET A 780 -22.76 -14.97 7.31
N GLN A 781 -23.28 -14.60 8.50
CA GLN A 781 -23.34 -13.21 8.95
C GLN A 781 -21.97 -12.52 8.87
N PHE A 782 -20.89 -13.21 9.26
CA PHE A 782 -19.53 -12.67 9.22
C PHE A 782 -19.09 -12.36 7.78
N PHE A 783 -19.41 -13.24 6.82
CA PHE A 783 -19.06 -13.04 5.41
C PHE A 783 -19.91 -11.97 4.72
N ASP A 784 -21.17 -11.80 5.15
CA ASP A 784 -22.06 -10.77 4.61
C ASP A 784 -21.74 -9.37 5.20
N THR A 785 -21.19 -9.28 6.42
CA THR A 785 -20.78 -8.00 7.05
C THR A 785 -19.34 -7.60 6.74
N THR A 786 -18.45 -8.59 6.58
CA THR A 786 -17.02 -8.36 6.42
C THR A 786 -16.66 -8.36 4.94
N PRO A 787 -16.10 -7.27 4.39
CA PRO A 787 -15.67 -7.24 3.00
C PRO A 787 -14.70 -8.38 2.69
N LEU A 788 -14.92 -9.07 1.57
CA LEU A 788 -14.06 -10.17 1.12
C LEU A 788 -12.58 -9.79 1.08
N GLY A 789 -12.28 -8.58 0.59
CA GLY A 789 -10.93 -8.04 0.53
C GLY A 789 -10.28 -7.88 1.90
N ARG A 790 -11.06 -7.66 2.97
CA ARG A 790 -10.56 -7.57 4.35
C ARG A 790 -10.07 -8.93 4.84
N ILE A 791 -10.86 -9.98 4.64
CA ILE A 791 -10.50 -11.36 5.00
C ILE A 791 -9.27 -11.78 4.17
N LEU A 792 -9.29 -11.52 2.87
CA LEU A 792 -8.17 -11.83 1.98
C LEU A 792 -6.89 -11.10 2.39
N ASN A 793 -6.97 -9.85 2.84
CA ASN A 793 -5.83 -9.10 3.37
C ASN A 793 -5.19 -9.76 4.60
N ARG A 794 -5.97 -10.46 5.44
CA ARG A 794 -5.43 -11.23 6.58
C ARG A 794 -4.62 -12.44 6.10
N PHE A 795 -5.17 -13.20 5.16
CA PHE A 795 -4.49 -14.35 4.53
C PHE A 795 -3.36 -13.97 3.57
N SER A 796 -3.22 -12.70 3.17
CA SER A 796 -2.17 -12.23 2.26
C SER A 796 -1.15 -11.37 3.00
N LYS A 797 -1.42 -10.07 3.17
CA LYS A 797 -0.47 -9.08 3.69
C LYS A 797 -0.11 -9.28 5.16
N ASP A 798 -1.08 -9.57 6.02
CA ASP A 798 -0.80 -9.76 7.45
C ASP A 798 -0.05 -11.06 7.68
N GLN A 799 -0.45 -12.13 6.98
CA GLN A 799 0.26 -13.41 6.97
C GLN A 799 1.71 -13.27 6.45
N ASP A 800 1.92 -12.50 5.38
CA ASP A 800 3.26 -12.21 4.84
C ASP A 800 4.14 -11.44 5.84
N THR A 801 3.53 -10.52 6.59
CA THR A 801 4.21 -9.79 7.67
C THR A 801 4.64 -10.76 8.77
N ALA A 802 3.78 -11.71 9.15
CA ALA A 802 4.08 -12.74 10.14
C ALA A 802 5.12 -13.77 9.64
N ASP A 803 5.15 -14.06 8.34
CA ASP A 803 6.07 -15.01 7.70
C ASP A 803 7.52 -14.49 7.61
N GLY A 804 7.71 -13.21 7.29
CA GLY A 804 9.04 -12.67 6.97
C GLY A 804 9.43 -11.40 7.70
N ALA A 805 8.58 -10.37 7.68
CA ALA A 805 8.93 -9.06 8.22
C ALA A 805 9.09 -9.05 9.74
N LEU A 806 8.19 -9.72 10.47
CA LEU A 806 8.22 -9.79 11.92
C LEU A 806 9.44 -10.58 12.46
N PRO A 807 9.74 -11.81 11.99
CA PRO A 807 10.95 -12.52 12.41
C PRO A 807 12.22 -11.69 12.19
N LYS A 808 12.31 -11.00 11.05
CA LYS A 808 13.44 -10.12 10.73
C LYS A 808 13.54 -8.93 11.70
N SER A 809 12.45 -8.20 11.96
CA SER A 809 12.48 -7.09 12.93
C SER A 809 12.83 -7.55 14.35
N ILE A 810 12.39 -8.75 14.75
CA ILE A 810 12.78 -9.34 16.05
C ILE A 810 14.28 -9.69 16.06
N ASP A 811 14.82 -10.23 14.96
CA ASP A 811 16.25 -10.54 14.82
C ASP A 811 17.11 -9.29 14.99
N GLU A 812 16.76 -8.23 14.26
CA GLU A 812 17.52 -6.99 14.27
C GLU A 812 17.43 -6.32 15.65
N LEU A 813 16.26 -6.34 16.28
CA LEU A 813 16.09 -5.83 17.64
C LEU A 813 16.92 -6.63 18.67
N TYR A 814 16.92 -7.96 18.57
CA TYR A 814 17.72 -8.81 19.45
C TYR A 814 19.22 -8.62 19.22
N SER A 815 19.64 -8.51 17.96
CA SER A 815 21.03 -8.25 17.57
C SER A 815 21.51 -6.89 18.09
N CYS A 816 20.74 -5.82 17.90
CA CYS A 816 21.09 -4.49 18.43
C CYS A 816 21.15 -4.48 19.96
N PHE A 817 20.22 -5.17 20.63
CA PHE A 817 20.24 -5.26 22.09
C PHE A 817 21.55 -5.89 22.58
N LEU A 818 21.99 -6.99 21.97
CA LEU A 818 23.26 -7.64 22.29
C LEU A 818 24.47 -6.76 21.93
N ALA A 819 24.47 -6.15 20.73
CA ALA A 819 25.54 -5.30 20.24
C ALA A 819 25.70 -3.99 21.04
N VAL A 820 24.69 -3.57 21.79
CA VAL A 820 24.79 -2.47 22.77
C VAL A 820 25.28 -3.00 24.12
N LEU A 821 24.71 -4.10 24.59
CA LEU A 821 25.01 -4.66 25.91
C LEU A 821 26.48 -5.11 26.04
N GLY A 822 27.02 -5.81 25.03
CA GLY A 822 28.39 -6.33 25.04
C GLY A 822 29.45 -5.22 25.20
N PRO A 823 29.51 -4.25 24.28
CA PRO A 823 30.34 -3.05 24.39
C PRO A 823 30.18 -2.24 25.67
N LEU A 824 28.94 -2.05 26.16
CA LEU A 824 28.70 -1.35 27.44
C LEU A 824 29.33 -2.11 28.61
N CYS A 825 29.18 -3.44 28.67
CA CYS A 825 29.79 -4.28 29.70
C CYS A 825 31.32 -4.21 29.63
N LEU A 826 31.90 -4.27 28.42
CA LEU A 826 33.34 -4.10 28.24
C LEU A 826 33.81 -2.74 28.74
N MET A 827 33.13 -1.65 28.35
CA MET A 827 33.49 -0.29 28.76
C MET A 827 33.46 -0.11 30.29
N VAL A 828 32.44 -0.64 30.97
CA VAL A 828 32.36 -0.59 32.44
C VAL A 828 33.44 -1.47 33.08
N SER A 829 33.80 -2.60 32.47
CA SER A 829 34.86 -3.47 33.00
C SER A 829 36.26 -2.85 32.89
N VAL A 830 36.55 -2.15 31.79
CA VAL A 830 37.83 -1.48 31.58
C VAL A 830 37.93 -0.20 32.40
N THR A 831 36.83 0.56 32.45
CA THR A 831 36.82 1.94 32.97
C THR A 831 35.65 2.08 33.95
N PRO A 832 35.72 1.55 35.20
CA PRO A 832 34.56 1.47 36.11
C PRO A 832 33.87 2.80 36.40
N TRP A 833 34.63 3.87 36.62
CA TRP A 833 34.15 5.26 36.75
C TRP A 833 33.39 5.82 35.55
N ALA A 834 33.49 5.24 34.34
CA ALA A 834 32.68 5.65 33.20
C ALA A 834 31.18 5.46 33.49
N ILE A 835 30.81 4.57 34.42
CA ILE A 835 29.42 4.35 34.83
C ILE A 835 28.72 5.63 35.30
N LEU A 836 29.46 6.57 35.91
CA LEU A 836 28.93 7.85 36.38
C LEU A 836 28.45 8.73 35.22
N GLY A 837 29.09 8.62 34.04
CA GLY A 837 28.66 9.29 32.82
C GLY A 837 27.64 8.50 32.01
N VAL A 838 27.76 7.16 32.00
CA VAL A 838 26.91 6.26 31.22
C VAL A 838 25.45 6.25 31.73
N LEU A 839 25.24 6.17 33.05
CA LEU A 839 23.88 6.06 33.62
C LEU A 839 22.99 7.28 33.30
N PRO A 840 23.45 8.54 33.46
CA PRO A 840 22.67 9.70 33.03
C PRO A 840 22.36 9.72 31.54
N VAL A 841 23.33 9.33 30.69
CA VAL A 841 23.13 9.28 29.23
C VAL A 841 22.07 8.24 28.86
N ILE A 842 22.10 7.06 29.48
CA ILE A 842 21.07 6.03 29.29
C ILE A 842 19.69 6.55 29.73
N TYR A 843 19.61 7.24 30.86
CA TYR A 843 18.35 7.84 31.33
C TYR A 843 17.80 8.88 30.34
N VAL A 844 18.65 9.78 29.85
CA VAL A 844 18.27 10.79 28.83
C VAL A 844 17.82 10.10 27.55
N TYR A 845 18.55 9.05 27.11
CA TYR A 845 18.20 8.26 25.95
C TYR A 845 16.80 7.64 26.06
N ILE A 846 16.51 6.95 27.18
CA ILE A 846 15.20 6.32 27.43
C ILE A 846 14.10 7.38 27.47
N SER A 847 14.37 8.55 28.05
CA SER A 847 13.44 9.66 28.13
C SER A 847 13.08 10.22 26.74
N ILE A 848 14.10 10.48 25.90
CA ILE A 848 13.92 10.95 24.53
C ILE A 848 13.17 9.92 23.69
N PHE A 849 13.52 8.63 23.84
CA PHE A 849 12.84 7.55 23.14
C PHE A 849 11.35 7.48 23.50
N ASN A 850 11.02 7.48 24.79
CA ASN A 850 9.63 7.41 25.25
C ASN A 850 8.81 8.64 24.81
N PHE A 851 9.44 9.82 24.77
CA PHE A 851 8.85 11.04 24.26
C PHE A 851 8.54 10.95 22.75
N PHE A 852 9.50 10.47 21.95
CA PHE A 852 9.38 10.36 20.50
C PHE A 852 8.42 9.26 20.03
N ARG A 853 8.47 8.08 20.66
CA ARG A 853 7.79 6.86 20.17
C ARG A 853 6.29 7.05 19.99
N ARG A 854 5.63 7.74 20.94
CA ARG A 854 4.18 7.98 20.90
C ARG A 854 3.79 8.79 19.67
N THR A 855 4.41 9.96 19.48
CA THR A 855 4.13 10.86 18.37
C THR A 855 4.50 10.23 17.02
N SER A 856 5.67 9.58 16.92
CA SER A 856 6.13 8.93 15.68
C SER A 856 5.14 7.87 15.18
N ARG A 857 4.58 7.07 16.09
CA ARG A 857 3.58 6.05 15.77
C ARG A 857 2.29 6.67 15.21
N GLU A 858 1.79 7.74 15.84
CA GLU A 858 0.58 8.43 15.37
C GLU A 858 0.80 9.11 14.01
N ILE A 859 1.96 9.73 13.78
CA ILE A 859 2.32 10.31 12.48
C ILE A 859 2.42 9.25 11.39
N LYS A 860 3.11 8.12 11.63
CA LYS A 860 3.19 7.00 10.68
C LYS A 860 1.80 6.45 10.35
N ARG A 861 0.90 6.40 11.33
CA ARG A 861 -0.50 5.99 11.11
C ARG A 861 -1.26 6.99 10.23
N LEU A 862 -1.11 8.29 10.51
CA LEU A 862 -1.72 9.33 9.69
C LEU A 862 -1.20 9.30 8.24
N GLU A 863 0.09 9.01 8.03
CA GLU A 863 0.67 8.85 6.68
C GLU A 863 0.03 7.69 5.93
N ALA A 864 -0.08 6.51 6.57
CA ALA A 864 -0.71 5.36 5.96
C ALA A 864 -2.19 5.62 5.61
N ASN A 865 -2.92 6.27 6.52
CA ASN A 865 -4.35 6.58 6.36
C ASN A 865 -4.63 7.66 5.31
N THR A 866 -3.70 8.60 5.10
CA THR A 866 -3.84 9.64 4.07
C THR A 866 -3.39 9.15 2.69
N ARG A 867 -2.54 8.11 2.62
CA ARG A 867 -2.07 7.54 1.37
C ARG A 867 -3.11 6.67 0.66
N SER A 868 -3.88 5.84 1.36
CA SER A 868 -4.84 4.92 0.72
C SER A 868 -5.98 5.60 -0.05
N PRO A 869 -6.59 6.72 0.42
CA PRO A 869 -7.67 7.39 -0.31
C PRO A 869 -7.22 7.94 -1.67
N ILE A 870 -5.94 8.32 -1.83
CA ILE A 870 -5.40 8.77 -3.12
C ILE A 870 -5.53 7.66 -4.16
N TYR A 871 -5.17 6.43 -3.81
CA TYR A 871 -5.21 5.29 -4.72
C TYR A 871 -6.64 4.80 -5.01
N ALA A 872 -7.51 4.83 -4.00
CA ALA A 872 -8.92 4.51 -4.15
C ALA A 872 -9.59 5.51 -5.12
N HIS A 873 -9.42 6.81 -4.86
CA HIS A 873 -9.90 7.89 -5.74
C HIS A 873 -9.34 7.76 -7.15
N PHE A 874 -8.04 7.47 -7.31
CA PHE A 874 -7.44 7.30 -8.63
C PHE A 874 -8.04 6.13 -9.42
N THR A 875 -8.28 4.99 -8.76
CA THR A 875 -8.87 3.80 -9.38
C THR A 875 -10.34 4.03 -9.73
N GLU A 876 -11.06 4.74 -8.88
CA GLU A 876 -12.44 5.16 -9.12
C GLU A 876 -12.55 6.11 -10.32
N SER A 877 -11.68 7.11 -10.41
CA SER A 877 -11.59 8.03 -11.56
C SER A 877 -11.22 7.31 -12.86
N LEU A 878 -10.35 6.29 -12.80
CA LEU A 878 -9.97 5.48 -13.95
C LEU A 878 -11.14 4.63 -14.48
N ASN A 879 -11.87 3.97 -13.59
CA ASN A 879 -13.03 3.16 -13.95
C ASN A 879 -14.17 4.03 -14.52
N GLY A 880 -14.36 5.23 -13.95
CA GLY A 880 -15.35 6.21 -14.39
C GLY A 880 -14.87 7.21 -15.43
N SER A 881 -13.72 6.99 -16.10
CA SER A 881 -13.07 8.06 -16.88
C SER A 881 -13.95 8.62 -18.01
N HIS A 882 -14.76 7.76 -18.63
CA HIS A 882 -15.71 8.13 -19.68
C HIS A 882 -16.88 8.95 -19.12
N CYS A 883 -17.39 8.60 -17.93
CA CYS A 883 -18.42 9.37 -17.24
C CYS A 883 -17.89 10.75 -16.84
N LEU A 884 -16.70 10.82 -16.23
CA LEU A 884 -16.07 12.07 -15.82
C LEU A 884 -15.87 13.05 -16.99
N ARG A 885 -15.49 12.53 -18.17
CA ARG A 885 -15.36 13.33 -19.39
C ARG A 885 -16.71 13.75 -19.96
N ALA A 886 -17.71 12.87 -19.98
CA ALA A 886 -19.06 13.19 -20.44
C ALA A 886 -19.69 14.33 -19.63
N PHE A 887 -19.59 14.25 -18.29
CA PHE A 887 -20.07 15.27 -17.36
C PHE A 887 -19.15 16.50 -17.23
N GLN A 888 -17.99 16.51 -17.91
CA GLN A 888 -16.99 17.58 -17.84
C GLN A 888 -16.45 17.87 -16.41
N LEU A 889 -16.37 16.84 -15.56
CA LEU A 889 -15.96 16.95 -14.15
C LEU A 889 -14.47 16.67 -13.90
N VAL A 890 -13.66 16.53 -14.96
CA VAL A 890 -12.25 16.13 -14.86
C VAL A 890 -11.43 17.09 -13.97
N SER A 891 -11.60 18.40 -14.13
CA SER A 891 -10.86 19.41 -13.35
C SER A 891 -11.23 19.41 -11.87
N SER A 892 -12.50 19.16 -11.54
CA SER A 892 -12.96 19.03 -10.15
C SER A 892 -12.33 17.81 -9.48
N PHE A 893 -12.34 16.66 -10.16
CA PHE A 893 -11.71 15.44 -9.67
C PHE A 893 -10.19 15.56 -9.59
N GLU A 894 -9.57 16.32 -10.49
CA GLU A 894 -8.14 16.61 -10.43
C GLU A 894 -7.77 17.42 -9.19
N ARG A 895 -8.49 18.51 -8.91
CA ARG A 895 -8.31 19.30 -7.69
C ARG A 895 -8.50 18.47 -6.42
N GLN A 896 -9.52 17.63 -6.40
CA GLN A 896 -9.76 16.66 -5.34
C GLN A 896 -8.61 15.66 -5.16
N SER A 897 -7.91 15.28 -6.23
CA SER A 897 -6.71 14.45 -6.15
C SER A 897 -5.53 15.25 -5.59
N GLU A 898 -5.33 16.49 -6.02
CA GLU A 898 -4.29 17.39 -5.54
C GLU A 898 -4.43 17.65 -4.02
N GLU A 899 -5.64 17.93 -3.54
CA GLU A 899 -5.93 18.13 -2.11
C GLU A 899 -5.58 16.89 -1.27
N ARG A 900 -5.90 15.68 -1.76
CA ARG A 900 -5.53 14.43 -1.07
C ARG A 900 -4.01 14.21 -1.05
N ILE A 901 -3.30 14.58 -2.12
CA ILE A 901 -1.83 14.53 -2.17
C ILE A 901 -1.22 15.55 -1.19
N ASP A 902 -1.80 16.74 -1.07
CA ASP A 902 -1.37 17.75 -0.10
C ASP A 902 -1.56 17.28 1.34
N HIS A 903 -2.68 16.63 1.65
CA HIS A 903 -2.88 15.99 2.95
C HIS A 903 -1.80 14.96 3.27
N LEU A 904 -1.40 14.14 2.29
CA LEU A 904 -0.30 13.19 2.46
C LEU A 904 1.05 13.89 2.68
N ASN A 905 1.37 14.91 1.89
CA ASN A 905 2.62 15.67 2.02
C ASN A 905 2.73 16.39 3.37
N ARG A 906 1.60 16.91 3.87
CA ARG A 906 1.48 17.61 5.16
C ARG A 906 1.82 16.69 6.35
N VAL A 907 1.64 15.38 6.22
CA VAL A 907 2.05 14.38 7.22
C VAL A 907 3.46 13.84 6.94
N PHE A 908 3.76 13.56 5.66
CA PHE A 908 5.03 12.98 5.25
C PHE A 908 6.24 13.85 5.61
N TRP A 909 6.13 15.17 5.42
CA TRP A 909 7.23 16.09 5.72
C TRP A 909 7.60 16.08 7.22
N PRO A 910 6.67 16.34 8.17
CA PRO A 910 6.94 16.17 9.60
C PRO A 910 7.44 14.78 9.98
N MET A 911 6.97 13.70 9.33
CA MET A 911 7.45 12.35 9.59
C MET A 911 8.96 12.23 9.32
N VAL A 912 9.42 12.72 8.17
CA VAL A 912 10.85 12.72 7.82
C VAL A 912 11.65 13.59 8.78
N SER A 913 11.19 14.81 9.06
CA SER A 913 11.90 15.72 9.94
C SER A 913 11.92 15.25 11.41
N CYS A 914 10.86 14.56 11.89
CA CYS A 914 10.85 13.91 13.20
C CYS A 914 11.94 12.83 13.31
N ASN A 915 12.14 12.03 12.26
CA ASN A 915 13.23 11.05 12.22
C ASN A 915 14.62 11.73 12.26
N ARG A 916 14.78 12.93 11.68
CA ARG A 916 16.01 13.72 11.78
C ARG A 916 16.21 14.30 13.18
N TRP A 917 15.13 14.82 13.78
CA TRP A 917 15.13 15.27 15.16
C TRP A 917 15.62 14.16 16.09
N LEU A 918 15.05 12.96 16.01
CA LEU A 918 15.47 11.82 16.83
C LEU A 918 16.94 11.47 16.56
N GLY A 919 17.31 11.27 15.30
CA GLY A 919 18.67 10.87 14.91
C GLY A 919 19.74 11.81 15.50
N LEU A 920 19.54 13.11 15.39
CA LEU A 920 20.47 14.11 15.92
C LEU A 920 20.61 14.04 17.45
N ARG A 921 19.53 13.81 18.21
CA ARG A 921 19.60 13.69 19.68
C ARG A 921 20.24 12.38 20.13
N LEU A 922 19.95 11.27 19.43
CA LEU A 922 20.55 9.98 19.75
C LEU A 922 22.06 10.00 19.46
N GLU A 923 22.47 10.60 18.35
CA GLU A 923 23.89 10.81 18.04
C GLU A 923 24.56 11.73 19.06
N LEU A 924 23.89 12.78 19.54
CA LEU A 924 24.40 13.61 20.64
C LEU A 924 24.64 12.78 21.91
N CYS A 925 23.70 11.91 22.30
CA CYS A 925 23.86 11.01 23.45
C CYS A 925 25.04 10.06 23.26
N GLY A 926 25.20 9.50 22.06
CA GLY A 926 26.34 8.65 21.70
C GLY A 926 27.68 9.40 21.76
N ASN A 927 27.74 10.60 21.20
CA ASN A 927 28.93 11.46 21.27
C ASN A 927 29.28 11.81 22.72
N MET A 928 28.28 12.07 23.58
CA MET A 928 28.49 12.26 25.02
C MET A 928 29.05 11.00 25.70
N LEU A 929 28.56 9.81 25.34
CA LEU A 929 29.06 8.53 25.86
C LEU A 929 30.54 8.32 25.50
N ILE A 930 30.90 8.57 24.23
CA ILE A 930 32.28 8.48 23.72
C ILE A 930 33.18 9.48 24.46
N SER A 931 32.74 10.74 24.61
CA SER A 931 33.51 11.76 25.33
C SER A 931 33.67 11.45 26.81
N CYS A 932 32.66 10.88 27.48
CA CYS A 932 32.78 10.45 28.88
C CYS A 932 33.80 9.32 29.03
N SER A 933 33.77 8.33 28.13
CA SER A 933 34.74 7.23 28.11
C SER A 933 36.17 7.75 27.85
N ALA A 934 36.33 8.60 26.85
CA ALA A 934 37.63 9.19 26.51
C ALA A 934 38.16 10.12 27.62
N LEU A 935 37.28 10.88 28.29
CA LEU A 935 37.65 11.71 29.44
C LEU A 935 38.08 10.84 30.63
N ALA A 936 37.33 9.78 30.95
CA ALA A 936 37.71 8.85 32.00
C ALA A 936 39.07 8.18 31.72
N ALA A 937 39.37 7.89 30.45
CA ALA A 937 40.68 7.42 30.03
C ALA A 937 41.81 8.44 30.29
N VAL A 938 41.58 9.73 30.00
CA VAL A 938 42.55 10.80 30.30
C VAL A 938 42.75 10.96 31.80
N VAL A 939 41.68 10.91 32.60
CA VAL A 939 41.78 11.00 34.07
C VAL A 939 42.53 9.77 34.62
N ALA A 940 42.32 8.57 34.08
CA ALA A 940 43.07 7.35 34.41
C ALA A 940 44.56 7.60 34.37
N ARG A 941 45.00 8.21 33.27
CA ARG A 941 46.40 8.49 33.00
C ARG A 941 46.96 9.53 33.96
N VAL A 942 46.22 10.62 34.19
CA VAL A 942 46.64 11.68 35.13
C VAL A 942 46.79 11.15 36.55
N LEU A 943 45.95 10.19 36.96
CA LEU A 943 46.05 9.53 38.27
C LEU A 943 47.13 8.45 38.33
N GLY A 944 47.85 8.18 37.23
CA GLY A 944 48.90 7.16 37.18
C GLY A 944 48.37 5.72 37.20
N LEU A 945 47.10 5.50 36.84
CA LEU A 945 46.44 4.20 36.84
C LEU A 945 46.56 3.46 35.49
N VAL A 946 47.32 4.01 34.54
CA VAL A 946 47.39 3.52 33.15
C VAL A 946 48.71 2.80 32.90
N ASP A 947 48.63 1.48 32.78
CA ASP A 947 49.68 0.64 32.23
C ASP A 947 49.50 0.47 30.70
N HIS A 948 50.54 -0.02 30.00
CA HIS A 948 50.49 -0.28 28.55
C HIS A 948 49.33 -1.21 28.15
N THR A 949 49.07 -2.25 28.95
CA THR A 949 47.92 -3.16 28.78
C THR A 949 46.59 -2.43 28.98
N TYR A 950 46.50 -1.52 29.93
CA TYR A 950 45.31 -0.70 30.15
C TYR A 950 45.05 0.27 28.98
N ALA A 951 46.09 0.87 28.39
CA ALA A 951 45.98 1.71 27.20
C ALA A 951 45.39 0.95 25.99
N SER A 952 45.76 -0.32 25.81
CA SER A 952 45.18 -1.17 24.76
C SER A 952 43.67 -1.39 24.95
N LEU A 953 43.26 -1.77 26.16
CA LEU A 953 41.86 -2.04 26.49
C LEU A 953 41.01 -0.77 26.40
N LEU A 954 41.58 0.38 26.74
CA LEU A 954 40.94 1.68 26.55
C LEU A 954 40.70 2.00 25.06
N GLY A 955 41.70 1.78 24.20
CA GLY A 955 41.56 1.95 22.75
C GLY A 955 40.43 1.11 22.16
N LEU A 956 40.31 -0.15 22.61
CA LEU A 956 39.21 -1.04 22.26
C LEU A 956 37.86 -0.50 22.76
N SER A 957 37.80 -0.06 24.02
CA SER A 957 36.55 0.46 24.63
C SER A 957 36.01 1.69 23.90
N VAL A 958 36.88 2.61 23.48
CA VAL A 958 36.49 3.81 22.72
C VAL A 958 36.08 3.44 21.29
N THR A 959 36.78 2.49 20.66
CA THR A 959 36.42 1.98 19.33
C THR A 959 35.03 1.36 19.33
N TYR A 960 34.69 0.59 20.37
CA TYR A 960 33.36 0.00 20.52
C TYR A 960 32.29 1.03 20.90
N ALA A 961 32.63 2.05 21.70
CA ALA A 961 31.72 3.15 22.01
C ALA A 961 31.27 3.92 20.75
N LEU A 962 32.13 4.03 19.72
CA LEU A 962 31.75 4.61 18.42
C LEU A 962 30.63 3.83 17.72
N GLY A 963 30.60 2.49 17.88
CA GLY A 963 29.57 1.62 17.32
C GLY A 963 28.22 1.72 18.02
N ILE A 964 28.22 1.88 19.35
CA ILE A 964 27.00 1.92 20.20
C ILE A 964 26.00 2.96 19.68
N THR A 965 26.48 4.14 19.26
CA THR A 965 25.63 5.23 18.77
C THR A 965 24.76 4.82 17.58
N ASN A 966 25.33 4.07 16.64
CA ASN A 966 24.61 3.60 15.46
C ASN A 966 23.59 2.52 15.83
N GLU A 967 23.99 1.57 16.68
CA GLU A 967 23.12 0.47 17.14
C GLU A 967 21.93 0.98 17.95
N LEU A 968 22.14 1.95 18.83
CA LEU A 968 21.07 2.60 19.57
C LEU A 968 20.08 3.32 18.64
N GLY A 969 20.57 3.98 17.58
CA GLY A 969 19.71 4.59 16.56
C GLY A 969 18.90 3.56 15.79
N TRP A 970 19.50 2.43 15.45
CA TRP A 970 18.85 1.32 14.75
C TRP A 970 17.80 0.63 15.63
N MET A 971 18.13 0.37 16.90
CA MET A 971 17.24 -0.27 17.88
C MET A 971 15.91 0.48 18.03
N VAL A 972 15.91 1.82 18.03
CA VAL A 972 14.67 2.61 18.10
C VAL A 972 13.79 2.40 16.87
N ARG A 973 14.40 2.38 15.68
CA ARG A 973 13.66 2.13 14.43
C ARG A 973 13.07 0.72 14.44
N GLN A 974 13.88 -0.27 14.79
CA GLN A 974 13.46 -1.67 14.83
C GLN A 974 12.41 -1.96 15.90
N THR A 975 12.44 -1.29 17.04
CA THR A 975 11.37 -1.39 18.04
C THR A 975 10.04 -0.91 17.46
N THR A 976 10.07 0.21 16.73
CA THR A 976 8.88 0.78 16.10
C THR A 976 8.36 -0.11 14.96
N GLU A 977 9.25 -0.71 14.17
CA GLU A 977 8.91 -1.64 13.10
C GLU A 977 8.38 -2.98 13.65
N ALA A 978 8.99 -3.53 14.70
CA ALA A 978 8.53 -4.74 15.36
C ALA A 978 7.13 -4.55 15.97
N GLU A 979 6.86 -3.43 16.65
CA GLU A 979 5.52 -3.09 17.15
C GLU A 979 4.52 -2.95 16.00
N ALA A 980 4.90 -2.28 14.90
CA ALA A 980 4.04 -2.14 13.72
C ALA A 980 3.71 -3.49 13.07
N ASN A 981 4.71 -4.37 12.91
CA ASN A 981 4.56 -5.70 12.34
C ASN A 981 3.76 -6.64 13.26
N MET A 982 3.86 -6.46 14.57
CA MET A 982 3.10 -7.25 15.55
C MET A 982 1.59 -6.96 15.49
N ASN A 983 1.17 -5.75 15.07
CA ASN A 983 -0.25 -5.48 14.82
C ASN A 983 -0.86 -6.44 13.78
N SER A 984 -0.08 -6.92 12.81
CA SER A 984 -0.54 -7.93 11.85
C SER A 984 -0.84 -9.27 12.52
N VAL A 985 -0.02 -9.67 13.50
CA VAL A 985 -0.25 -10.88 14.29
C VAL A 985 -1.48 -10.72 15.18
N GLU A 986 -1.67 -9.57 15.84
CA GLU A 986 -2.89 -9.31 16.62
C GLU A 986 -4.16 -9.45 15.77
N ARG A 987 -4.13 -8.95 14.53
CA ARG A 987 -5.28 -9.08 13.61
C ARG A 987 -5.52 -10.52 13.17
N VAL A 988 -4.46 -11.28 12.87
CA VAL A 988 -4.57 -12.71 12.54
C VAL A 988 -5.10 -13.51 13.74
N GLU A 989 -4.63 -13.20 14.95
CA GLU A 989 -5.06 -13.82 16.21
C GLU A 989 -6.56 -13.63 16.45
N ARG A 990 -7.10 -12.42 16.23
CA ARG A 990 -8.54 -12.16 16.32
C ARG A 990 -9.35 -13.04 15.36
N TYR A 991 -8.88 -13.20 14.13
CA TYR A 991 -9.53 -14.05 13.13
C TYR A 991 -9.36 -15.55 13.40
N ALA A 992 -8.41 -15.94 14.25
CA ALA A 992 -8.26 -17.30 14.75
C ALA A 992 -9.25 -17.62 15.90
N CYS A 993 -9.91 -16.60 16.45
CA CYS A 993 -10.84 -16.70 17.58
C CYS A 993 -12.26 -16.22 17.22
N LEU A 994 -12.69 -16.33 15.96
CA LEU A 994 -14.06 -16.01 15.56
C LEU A 994 -15.05 -16.99 16.20
N GLU A 995 -16.25 -16.49 16.48
CA GLU A 995 -17.36 -17.31 16.95
C GLU A 995 -17.73 -18.34 15.87
N PRO A 996 -17.66 -19.65 16.19
CA PRO A 996 -17.97 -20.69 15.23
C PRO A 996 -19.49 -20.91 15.10
N GLU A 997 -19.91 -21.44 13.95
CA GLU A 997 -21.23 -22.05 13.77
C GLU A 997 -21.44 -23.23 14.72
N ALA A 998 -22.71 -23.60 14.92
CA ALA A 998 -23.07 -24.75 15.73
C ALA A 998 -22.39 -26.04 15.24
N ASP A 999 -22.11 -26.95 16.17
CA ASP A 999 -21.41 -28.20 15.85
C ASP A 999 -22.19 -29.08 14.86
N LEU A 1000 -21.46 -29.68 13.92
CA LEU A 1000 -21.99 -30.58 12.88
C LEU A 1000 -22.32 -31.94 13.49
N ASN A 1001 -23.57 -32.12 13.93
CA ASN A 1001 -24.08 -33.42 14.38
C ASN A 1001 -24.78 -34.14 13.23
N ALA A 1002 -24.20 -35.25 12.76
CA ALA A 1002 -24.82 -36.07 11.73
C ALA A 1002 -26.01 -36.86 12.30
N PRO A 1003 -27.19 -36.85 11.65
CA PRO A 1003 -28.28 -37.78 11.97
C PRO A 1003 -27.92 -39.22 11.51
N GLU A 1004 -28.78 -40.19 11.85
CA GLU A 1004 -28.62 -41.60 11.44
C GLU A 1004 -28.50 -41.77 9.91
N ASP A 1005 -27.78 -42.81 9.46
CA ASP A 1005 -27.42 -43.06 8.05
C ASP A 1005 -28.61 -43.15 7.06
N ALA A 1006 -29.84 -43.33 7.55
CA ALA A 1006 -31.06 -43.42 6.74
C ALA A 1006 -31.72 -42.05 6.44
N TRP A 1007 -31.14 -40.94 6.89
CA TRP A 1007 -31.68 -39.60 6.66
C TRP A 1007 -31.26 -39.02 5.30
N PRO A 1008 -32.18 -38.42 4.51
CA PRO A 1008 -33.63 -38.28 4.72
C PRO A 1008 -34.46 -39.41 4.06
N ALA A 1009 -35.35 -40.07 4.82
CA ALA A 1009 -36.16 -41.19 4.32
C ALA A 1009 -37.41 -40.76 3.52
N ASN A 1010 -38.12 -39.72 3.96
CA ASN A 1010 -39.41 -39.30 3.38
C ASN A 1010 -39.38 -37.94 2.65
N GLY A 1011 -38.31 -37.14 2.82
CA GLY A 1011 -38.19 -35.81 2.18
C GLY A 1011 -39.26 -34.79 2.58
N GLU A 1012 -39.94 -35.00 3.71
CA GLU A 1012 -40.93 -34.06 4.27
C GLU A 1012 -40.22 -32.86 4.90
N VAL A 1013 -40.70 -31.65 4.61
CA VAL A 1013 -40.15 -30.39 5.17
C VAL A 1013 -41.26 -29.61 5.86
N VAL A 1014 -41.06 -29.28 7.13
CA VAL A 1014 -42.03 -28.53 7.95
C VAL A 1014 -41.35 -27.29 8.54
N PHE A 1015 -41.92 -26.13 8.28
CA PHE A 1015 -41.64 -24.88 8.98
C PHE A 1015 -42.77 -24.67 10.01
N GLU A 1016 -42.43 -24.53 11.28
CA GLU A 1016 -43.38 -24.23 12.38
C GLU A 1016 -43.04 -22.88 12.98
N ASN A 1017 -43.92 -21.89 12.79
CA ASN A 1017 -43.78 -20.53 13.34
C ASN A 1017 -42.38 -19.93 13.19
N VAL A 1018 -41.74 -20.11 12.02
CA VAL A 1018 -40.34 -19.73 11.85
C VAL A 1018 -40.16 -18.22 11.78
N TYR A 1019 -39.26 -17.72 12.61
CA TYR A 1019 -38.81 -16.33 12.67
C TYR A 1019 -37.32 -16.25 12.33
N MET A 1020 -36.96 -15.33 11.43
CA MET A 1020 -35.57 -15.18 10.96
C MET A 1020 -35.22 -13.71 10.84
N ARG A 1021 -34.04 -13.33 11.31
CA ARG A 1021 -33.38 -12.04 11.04
C ARG A 1021 -31.93 -12.29 10.66
N TYR A 1022 -31.36 -11.44 9.81
CA TYR A 1022 -29.95 -11.54 9.42
C TYR A 1022 -28.99 -11.02 10.50
N ARG A 1023 -29.44 -10.10 11.37
CA ARG A 1023 -28.64 -9.54 12.46
C ARG A 1023 -29.52 -9.35 13.70
N PRO A 1024 -28.98 -9.47 14.93
CA PRO A 1024 -29.77 -9.24 16.15
C PRO A 1024 -30.46 -7.87 16.18
N THR A 1025 -29.78 -6.85 15.64
CA THR A 1025 -30.22 -5.45 15.58
C THR A 1025 -31.17 -5.13 14.42
N THR A 1026 -31.34 -6.01 13.43
CA THR A 1026 -32.21 -5.76 12.28
C THR A 1026 -33.63 -6.31 12.48
N PRO A 1027 -34.63 -5.76 11.79
CA PRO A 1027 -36.00 -6.28 11.84
C PRO A 1027 -36.09 -7.71 11.31
N LEU A 1028 -37.10 -8.45 11.78
CA LEU A 1028 -37.43 -9.79 11.29
C LEU A 1028 -37.78 -9.77 9.80
N VAL A 1029 -37.14 -10.66 9.04
CA VAL A 1029 -37.40 -10.87 7.61
C VAL A 1029 -38.49 -11.93 7.42
N LEU A 1030 -38.36 -13.08 8.08
CA LEU A 1030 -39.44 -14.08 8.18
C LEU A 1030 -40.16 -13.91 9.51
N LYS A 1031 -41.49 -13.91 9.47
CA LYS A 1031 -42.37 -13.60 10.61
C LYS A 1031 -43.44 -14.67 10.76
N GLY A 1032 -43.23 -15.63 11.66
CA GLY A 1032 -44.22 -16.67 11.98
C GLY A 1032 -44.56 -17.56 10.79
N LEU A 1033 -43.57 -17.88 9.94
CA LEU A 1033 -43.80 -18.68 8.74
C LEU A 1033 -44.11 -20.12 9.14
N SER A 1034 -45.32 -20.59 8.83
CA SER A 1034 -45.73 -21.98 9.02
C SER A 1034 -46.11 -22.58 7.67
N MET A 1035 -45.39 -23.62 7.23
CA MET A 1035 -45.68 -24.32 5.98
C MET A 1035 -45.21 -25.77 6.02
N LYS A 1036 -45.90 -26.65 5.29
CA LYS A 1036 -45.59 -28.07 5.18
C LYS A 1036 -45.49 -28.49 3.72
N ILE A 1037 -44.36 -29.11 3.35
CA ILE A 1037 -44.09 -29.67 2.02
C ILE A 1037 -44.15 -31.19 2.13
N SER A 1038 -45.07 -31.81 1.40
CA SER A 1038 -45.27 -33.26 1.44
C SER A 1038 -44.20 -34.02 0.63
N PRO A 1039 -43.93 -35.29 0.95
CA PRO A 1039 -43.03 -36.15 0.16
C PRO A 1039 -43.34 -36.13 -1.34
N GLY A 1040 -42.31 -35.93 -2.17
CA GLY A 1040 -42.44 -35.93 -3.64
C GLY A 1040 -43.15 -34.73 -4.26
N GLN A 1041 -43.55 -33.74 -3.46
CA GLN A 1041 -44.25 -32.54 -3.93
C GLN A 1041 -43.28 -31.50 -4.50
N ARG A 1042 -43.55 -31.02 -5.73
CA ARG A 1042 -42.83 -29.89 -6.33
C ARG A 1042 -43.53 -28.58 -5.97
N VAL A 1043 -42.82 -27.65 -5.35
CA VAL A 1043 -43.36 -26.35 -4.90
C VAL A 1043 -42.54 -25.22 -5.52
N GLY A 1044 -43.22 -24.25 -6.14
CA GLY A 1044 -42.61 -23.01 -6.63
C GLY A 1044 -42.85 -21.85 -5.66
N ILE A 1045 -41.84 -21.00 -5.45
CA ILE A 1045 -41.93 -19.82 -4.57
C ILE A 1045 -41.83 -18.55 -5.43
N CYS A 1046 -42.89 -17.75 -5.47
CA CYS A 1046 -42.97 -16.49 -6.22
C CYS A 1046 -43.17 -15.27 -5.29
N GLY A 1047 -42.90 -14.06 -5.80
CA GLY A 1047 -43.05 -12.80 -5.05
C GLY A 1047 -42.18 -11.66 -5.62
N ARG A 1048 -42.39 -10.42 -5.17
CA ARG A 1048 -41.60 -9.24 -5.59
C ARG A 1048 -40.13 -9.31 -5.16
N THR A 1049 -39.27 -8.48 -5.75
CA THR A 1049 -37.87 -8.30 -5.30
C THR A 1049 -37.88 -7.80 -3.85
N GLY A 1050 -37.09 -8.43 -2.97
CA GLY A 1050 -37.07 -8.11 -1.53
C GLY A 1050 -38.13 -8.81 -0.66
N ALA A 1051 -39.02 -9.65 -1.21
CA ALA A 1051 -40.09 -10.31 -0.45
C ALA A 1051 -39.65 -11.47 0.50
N GLY A 1052 -38.34 -11.72 0.66
CA GLY A 1052 -37.82 -12.77 1.55
C GLY A 1052 -37.68 -14.18 0.94
N LYS A 1053 -37.83 -14.32 -0.38
CA LYS A 1053 -37.69 -15.62 -1.10
C LYS A 1053 -36.33 -16.29 -0.85
N SER A 1054 -35.24 -15.55 -1.01
CA SER A 1054 -33.88 -16.06 -0.75
C SER A 1054 -33.64 -16.34 0.73
N SER A 1055 -34.28 -15.57 1.62
CA SER A 1055 -34.19 -15.75 3.08
C SER A 1055 -34.83 -17.06 3.52
N LEU A 1056 -35.95 -17.47 2.90
CA LEU A 1056 -36.56 -18.78 3.11
C LEU A 1056 -35.60 -19.93 2.78
N ILE A 1057 -34.88 -19.83 1.66
CA ILE A 1057 -33.87 -20.83 1.28
C ILE A 1057 -32.71 -20.81 2.28
N SER A 1058 -32.24 -19.64 2.70
CA SER A 1058 -31.19 -19.54 3.73
C SER A 1058 -31.60 -20.16 5.07
N ALA A 1059 -32.87 -20.02 5.47
CA ALA A 1059 -33.42 -20.66 6.67
C ALA A 1059 -33.49 -22.18 6.52
N LEU A 1060 -33.90 -22.69 5.36
CA LEU A 1060 -33.98 -24.13 5.07
C LEU A 1060 -32.62 -24.83 5.24
N PHE A 1061 -31.57 -24.22 4.68
CA PHE A 1061 -30.20 -24.74 4.80
C PHE A 1061 -29.52 -24.34 6.12
N ARG A 1062 -30.25 -23.66 7.02
CA ARG A 1062 -29.74 -23.13 8.29
C ARG A 1062 -28.43 -22.33 8.13
N LEU A 1063 -28.29 -21.61 7.02
CA LEU A 1063 -27.17 -20.70 6.79
C LEU A 1063 -27.19 -19.48 7.71
N VAL A 1064 -28.38 -19.17 8.25
CA VAL A 1064 -28.61 -18.16 9.27
C VAL A 1064 -29.41 -18.83 10.37
N GLU A 1065 -28.97 -18.67 11.61
CA GLU A 1065 -29.68 -19.21 12.77
C GLU A 1065 -31.08 -18.59 12.91
N LEU A 1066 -32.05 -19.42 13.27
CA LEU A 1066 -33.42 -18.97 13.48
C LEU A 1066 -33.52 -18.14 14.76
N SER A 1067 -34.32 -17.08 14.71
CA SER A 1067 -34.61 -16.24 15.89
C SER A 1067 -35.66 -16.85 16.82
N GLY A 1068 -36.40 -17.83 16.33
CA GLY A 1068 -37.49 -18.52 17.01
C GLY A 1068 -38.31 -19.33 16.01
N GLY A 1069 -39.14 -20.24 16.53
CA GLY A 1069 -39.85 -21.24 15.73
C GLY A 1069 -39.48 -22.63 16.17
#